data_AF-A0A4R8QJL4-F1
#
_entry.id   AF-A0A4R8QJL4-F1
#
_cell.length_a   1.000
_cell.length_b   1.000
_cell.length_c   1.000
_cell.angle_alpha   90.00
_cell.angle_beta   90.00
_cell.angle_gamma   90.00
#
_symmetry.space_group_name_H-M   'P 1'
#
loop_
_entity.id
_entity.type
_entity.pdbx_description
1 polymer ?
#
loop_
_entity_poly.entity_id
_entity_poly.type
_entity_poly.pdbx_seq_one_letter_code
_entity_poly.pdbx_strand_id
1 'polypeptide(L)'
;MAAPKRRKSAAPPGSDHQNSDSGKLVPAKPAPRRSNRRIHDVEKVTDDGAAMRPTQSDAAQDGPPAKRRQTNRKMAESREGVKRAMRELSEMENRLQNSTRSQRLAIESSMVSGTKKTSMEDRAFRPPINPKVADPEELSRTAEEERSGTPSLDAAPIKGPDGEAAIADIEDDKILEEEALERGAARQPPVNSSYLPLPWKGRLGYACLNTYLRAANPPVFSSRTCRIASIIQHRHPLADPTQAEHATKNRPDETQPPDIERGQRYVQELGLANARDVPKMLRWNDKYGIKFMRLSSEMFPFASHEEYGYRLEPFAADVLAEAGRVAAELGHRLTTHPGQFTQIGSPRKEVITAAIRDLEYHDELLTLLRLPEQQNKDAVMILHMGGTYGDKAATLDRFRTVYATLPPSIKQRLVLENDDVSWSVHDLLPICEELNIPLVLDFHHHNIIFDEKELREGTEDITKVFDRIHATWSRKGIRQKMHYSESCPGAVTPRDRRKHSPRVRTLPPCPPDMDLMIEAKDKEQAVFELMRTFKLPGHELFHDVVPYEREDELRANKNGGQKKKAKKTKKKKSDNDDDDDVEMEEAGPVAAEAKVIAPEEFGMGGPLQRVYWPETKEEFLRPKKREVKRNKTTAVKEEEGS
;
A
#
# COMPACT_ATOMS: atom_id res chain seq x y z
N MET A 1 27.43 -53.66 19.77
CA MET A 1 28.20 -54.78 19.17
C MET A 1 27.57 -55.15 17.82
N ALA A 2 28.29 -55.92 16.98
CA ALA A 2 27.80 -56.64 15.81
C ALA A 2 27.04 -55.88 14.70
N ALA A 3 27.65 -55.83 13.52
CA ALA A 3 26.97 -55.69 12.23
C ALA A 3 27.29 -56.91 11.35
N PRO A 4 26.48 -57.20 10.32
CA PRO A 4 27.01 -57.77 9.08
C PRO A 4 26.51 -56.98 7.85
N LYS A 5 27.39 -56.31 7.10
CA LYS A 5 28.19 -56.88 5.99
C LYS A 5 27.37 -57.52 4.86
N ARG A 6 27.44 -56.92 3.66
CA ARG A 6 27.43 -57.68 2.40
C ARG A 6 28.46 -57.13 1.40
N ARG A 7 29.16 -58.06 0.72
CA ARG A 7 29.97 -57.85 -0.49
C ARG A 7 29.01 -57.90 -1.72
N LYS A 8 29.38 -57.67 -2.99
CA LYS A 8 30.68 -57.82 -3.69
C LYS A 8 30.68 -57.01 -5.01
N SER A 9 31.83 -56.88 -5.68
CA SER A 9 32.06 -56.14 -6.93
C SER A 9 32.13 -57.03 -8.18
N ALA A 10 31.85 -56.45 -9.36
CA ALA A 10 32.46 -56.77 -10.67
C ALA A 10 32.12 -55.69 -11.73
N ALA A 11 33.00 -55.51 -12.74
CA ALA A 11 32.78 -54.75 -13.99
C ALA A 11 32.91 -55.74 -15.20
N PRO A 12 33.22 -55.43 -16.49
CA PRO A 12 34.06 -54.35 -17.09
C PRO A 12 33.42 -53.69 -18.38
N PRO A 13 34.15 -52.98 -19.28
CA PRO A 13 33.56 -52.02 -20.25
C PRO A 13 33.89 -52.28 -21.74
N GLY A 14 33.58 -51.31 -22.63
CA GLY A 14 34.42 -51.02 -23.81
C GLY A 14 33.72 -50.48 -25.09
N SER A 15 34.16 -49.32 -25.58
CA SER A 15 34.34 -48.99 -27.02
C SER A 15 35.03 -47.63 -27.22
N ASP A 16 35.90 -47.53 -28.25
CA ASP A 16 36.65 -46.32 -28.62
C ASP A 16 35.98 -45.53 -29.77
N HIS A 17 36.43 -44.28 -29.99
CA HIS A 17 36.89 -43.83 -31.33
C HIS A 17 37.75 -42.53 -31.24
N GLN A 18 38.40 -42.16 -32.34
CA GLN A 18 39.55 -41.23 -32.39
C GLN A 18 39.29 -39.93 -33.18
N ASN A 19 40.24 -38.99 -33.08
CA ASN A 19 40.29 -37.69 -33.77
C ASN A 19 40.32 -37.77 -35.31
N SER A 20 39.85 -36.70 -35.96
CA SER A 20 40.42 -36.18 -37.21
C SER A 20 40.30 -34.64 -37.28
N ASP A 21 41.04 -34.00 -38.20
CA ASP A 21 41.44 -32.58 -38.16
C ASP A 21 40.69 -31.67 -39.18
N SER A 22 40.97 -30.35 -39.08
CA SER A 22 40.93 -29.30 -40.12
C SER A 22 39.75 -28.30 -40.14
N GLY A 23 40.04 -27.06 -40.60
CA GLY A 23 39.02 -26.12 -41.10
C GLY A 23 38.87 -24.73 -40.44
N LYS A 24 39.91 -23.87 -40.45
CA LYS A 24 39.71 -22.41 -40.22
C LYS A 24 39.28 -21.70 -41.51
N LEU A 25 38.12 -21.02 -41.53
CA LEU A 25 37.75 -20.03 -42.54
C LEU A 25 37.01 -18.82 -41.95
N VAL A 26 37.06 -17.69 -42.67
CA VAL A 26 36.60 -16.36 -42.22
C VAL A 26 35.53 -15.80 -43.18
N PRO A 27 34.42 -15.22 -42.70
CA PRO A 27 33.50 -14.45 -43.54
C PRO A 27 33.99 -12.99 -43.68
N ALA A 28 34.23 -12.54 -44.91
CA ALA A 28 34.63 -11.16 -45.22
C ALA A 28 33.44 -10.25 -45.57
N LYS A 29 33.61 -8.93 -45.40
CA LYS A 29 32.63 -7.91 -45.83
C LYS A 29 32.56 -7.81 -47.36
N PRO A 30 31.37 -7.66 -47.97
CA PRO A 30 31.20 -7.02 -49.27
C PRO A 30 30.82 -5.53 -49.12
N ALA A 31 31.28 -4.70 -50.06
CA ALA A 31 30.90 -3.30 -50.22
C ALA A 31 30.17 -3.09 -51.58
N PRO A 32 29.37 -2.04 -51.78
CA PRO A 32 28.27 -2.05 -52.77
C PRO A 32 28.66 -1.56 -54.18
N ARG A 33 27.93 -2.01 -55.22
CA ARG A 33 27.89 -1.33 -56.55
C ARG A 33 26.67 -1.66 -57.45
N ARG A 34 25.88 -0.60 -57.73
CA ARG A 34 25.17 -0.23 -58.98
C ARG A 34 24.35 -1.26 -59.81
N SER A 35 23.04 -0.96 -59.94
CA SER A 35 22.34 -0.71 -61.24
C SER A 35 20.89 -0.21 -60.99
N ASN A 36 20.12 0.41 -61.90
CA ASN A 36 20.36 1.47 -62.89
C ASN A 36 18.99 1.92 -63.51
N ARG A 37 18.68 3.24 -63.59
CA ARG A 37 17.46 3.83 -64.25
C ARG A 37 16.09 3.50 -63.62
N ARG A 38 15.00 4.27 -63.85
CA ARG A 38 14.76 5.48 -64.68
C ARG A 38 13.78 6.45 -63.98
N ILE A 39 13.72 7.71 -64.44
CA ILE A 39 12.83 8.79 -63.96
C ILE A 39 11.86 9.20 -65.08
N HIS A 40 10.64 9.60 -64.73
CA HIS A 40 9.72 10.46 -65.49
C HIS A 40 8.62 11.00 -64.53
N ASP A 41 8.32 12.30 -64.38
CA ASP A 41 9.11 13.52 -64.65
C ASP A 41 9.17 14.41 -63.36
N VAL A 42 8.66 15.64 -63.15
CA VAL A 42 7.94 16.69 -63.92
C VAL A 42 8.51 18.08 -63.50
N GLU A 43 8.67 18.97 -64.49
CA GLU A 43 8.89 20.44 -64.58
C GLU A 43 9.31 21.36 -63.40
N LYS A 44 9.96 22.48 -63.78
CA LYS A 44 10.43 23.61 -62.95
C LYS A 44 10.08 24.97 -63.60
N VAL A 45 9.73 25.98 -62.79
CA VAL A 45 9.74 27.44 -63.08
C VAL A 45 9.88 28.19 -61.74
N THR A 46 10.66 29.27 -61.50
CA THR A 46 11.94 29.80 -62.05
C THR A 46 12.59 30.72 -60.98
N ASP A 47 13.91 30.98 -61.13
CA ASP A 47 14.74 32.19 -60.92
C ASP A 47 14.14 33.49 -60.28
N ASP A 48 14.91 34.44 -59.71
CA ASP A 48 16.23 34.49 -59.04
C ASP A 48 16.46 35.96 -58.49
N GLY A 49 17.42 36.20 -57.60
CA GLY A 49 18.11 37.51 -57.49
C GLY A 49 17.97 38.43 -56.25
N ALA A 50 19.13 39.01 -55.87
CA ALA A 50 19.38 40.36 -55.34
C ALA A 50 18.91 40.84 -53.92
N ALA A 51 19.85 40.74 -52.96
CA ALA A 51 20.41 41.81 -52.10
C ALA A 51 19.55 42.89 -51.38
N MET A 52 19.79 43.08 -50.07
CA MET A 52 20.38 44.32 -49.48
C MET A 52 20.61 44.24 -47.96
N ARG A 53 21.57 45.02 -47.42
CA ARG A 53 21.75 45.32 -45.97
C ARG A 53 21.63 46.83 -45.73
N PRO A 54 21.00 47.30 -44.64
CA PRO A 54 21.20 48.65 -44.12
C PRO A 54 22.33 48.73 -43.07
N THR A 55 22.88 49.93 -42.86
CA THR A 55 23.96 50.24 -41.90
C THR A 55 23.46 51.06 -40.69
N GLN A 56 24.35 51.38 -39.75
CA GLN A 56 24.08 52.27 -38.61
C GLN A 56 24.30 53.75 -38.97
N SER A 57 23.40 54.64 -38.55
CA SER A 57 23.75 55.94 -37.96
C SER A 57 22.56 56.52 -37.16
N ASP A 58 22.90 57.42 -36.23
CA ASP A 58 22.04 58.38 -35.52
C ASP A 58 20.94 57.85 -34.57
N ALA A 59 20.54 58.73 -33.63
CA ALA A 59 19.96 58.34 -32.35
C ALA A 59 18.92 59.34 -31.81
N ALA A 60 18.30 58.94 -30.70
CA ALA A 60 17.43 59.73 -29.81
C ALA A 60 16.08 60.21 -30.38
N GLN A 61 15.02 59.44 -30.08
CA GLN A 61 13.85 59.97 -29.37
C GLN A 61 13.17 58.85 -28.57
N ASP A 62 12.57 59.22 -27.43
CA ASP A 62 12.14 58.26 -26.40
C ASP A 62 10.68 57.81 -26.59
N GLY A 63 10.37 56.55 -26.27
CA GLY A 63 9.03 55.99 -26.44
C GLY A 63 8.96 54.46 -26.28
N PRO A 64 7.92 53.91 -25.60
CA PRO A 64 7.84 52.49 -25.29
C PRO A 64 7.55 51.63 -26.54
N PRO A 65 8.28 50.50 -26.75
CA PRO A 65 8.29 49.81 -28.03
C PRO A 65 7.00 49.04 -28.35
N ALA A 66 6.53 49.17 -29.59
CA ALA A 66 5.30 48.58 -30.12
C ALA A 66 5.17 47.05 -29.94
N LYS A 67 6.29 46.32 -29.79
CA LYS A 67 6.33 44.87 -29.54
C LYS A 67 5.45 44.47 -28.34
N ARG A 68 5.44 45.24 -27.25
CA ARG A 68 4.62 44.95 -26.04
C ARG A 68 3.12 45.02 -26.31
N ARG A 69 2.70 45.81 -27.31
CA ARG A 69 1.29 45.95 -27.72
C ARG A 69 0.82 44.77 -28.57
N GLN A 70 1.71 44.18 -29.38
CA GLN A 70 1.43 42.94 -30.12
C GLN A 70 1.41 41.70 -29.20
N THR A 71 2.34 41.57 -28.25
CA THR A 71 2.35 40.42 -27.32
C THR A 71 1.11 40.38 -26.45
N ASN A 72 0.66 41.52 -25.92
CA ASN A 72 -0.57 41.60 -25.13
C ASN A 72 -1.81 41.22 -25.95
N ARG A 73 -1.85 41.57 -27.25
CA ARG A 73 -2.97 41.23 -28.13
C ARG A 73 -3.04 39.70 -28.38
N LYS A 74 -1.90 39.07 -28.69
CA LYS A 74 -1.81 37.60 -28.81
C LYS A 74 -2.14 36.86 -27.50
N MET A 75 -1.77 37.41 -26.34
CA MET A 75 -2.17 36.83 -25.04
C MET A 75 -3.67 36.99 -24.76
N ALA A 76 -4.30 38.08 -25.20
CA ALA A 76 -5.75 38.25 -25.11
C ALA A 76 -6.48 37.24 -26.01
N GLU A 77 -6.10 37.16 -27.29
CA GLU A 77 -6.64 36.20 -28.28
C GLU A 77 -6.46 34.75 -27.80
N SER A 78 -5.30 34.41 -27.21
CA SER A 78 -5.05 33.10 -26.60
C SER A 78 -5.95 32.82 -25.39
N ARG A 79 -6.12 33.79 -24.46
CA ARG A 79 -7.04 33.65 -23.31
C ARG A 79 -8.50 33.52 -23.75
N GLU A 80 -8.89 34.20 -24.83
CA GLU A 80 -10.25 34.14 -25.37
C GLU A 80 -10.52 32.80 -26.06
N GLY A 81 -9.54 32.26 -26.79
CA GLY A 81 -9.56 30.89 -27.31
C GLY A 81 -9.68 29.82 -26.21
N VAL A 82 -8.91 29.96 -25.12
CA VAL A 82 -9.01 29.06 -23.95
C VAL A 82 -10.39 29.15 -23.28
N LYS A 83 -10.91 30.36 -23.06
CA LYS A 83 -12.28 30.56 -22.52
C LYS A 83 -13.35 29.94 -23.41
N ARG A 84 -13.19 30.03 -24.73
CA ARG A 84 -14.09 29.42 -25.71
C ARG A 84 -14.04 27.89 -25.62
N ALA A 85 -12.86 27.29 -25.61
CA ALA A 85 -12.69 25.84 -25.45
C ALA A 85 -13.27 25.34 -24.12
N MET A 86 -13.10 26.07 -23.02
CA MET A 86 -13.72 25.72 -21.72
C MET A 86 -15.26 25.79 -21.75
N ARG A 87 -15.85 26.75 -22.49
CA ARG A 87 -17.31 26.79 -22.69
C ARG A 87 -17.80 25.65 -23.58
N GLU A 88 -17.10 25.37 -24.68
CA GLU A 88 -17.44 24.28 -25.60
C GLU A 88 -17.31 22.90 -24.91
N LEU A 89 -16.35 22.72 -23.98
CA LEU A 89 -16.26 21.55 -23.09
C LEU A 89 -17.42 21.46 -22.10
N SER A 90 -17.79 22.56 -21.42
CA SER A 90 -18.93 22.58 -20.49
C SER A 90 -20.27 22.32 -21.21
N GLU A 91 -20.45 22.83 -22.43
CA GLU A 91 -21.60 22.49 -23.27
C GLU A 91 -21.62 21.01 -23.70
N MET A 92 -20.46 20.39 -23.88
CA MET A 92 -20.34 18.96 -24.19
C MET A 92 -20.65 18.09 -22.95
N GLU A 93 -20.14 18.49 -21.78
CA GLU A 93 -20.41 17.86 -20.49
C GLU A 93 -21.91 17.90 -20.14
N ASN A 94 -22.55 19.07 -20.26
CA ASN A 94 -23.99 19.22 -20.08
C ASN A 94 -24.81 18.36 -21.06
N ARG A 95 -24.36 18.18 -22.30
CA ARG A 95 -25.01 17.25 -23.26
C ARG A 95 -24.82 15.79 -22.85
N LEU A 96 -23.65 15.42 -22.33
CA LEU A 96 -23.36 14.07 -21.85
C LEU A 96 -24.23 13.71 -20.64
N GLN A 97 -24.30 14.60 -19.64
CA GLN A 97 -25.13 14.45 -18.44
C GLN A 97 -26.63 14.35 -18.78
N ASN A 98 -27.13 15.17 -19.70
CA ASN A 98 -28.53 15.06 -20.15
C ASN A 98 -28.78 13.76 -20.94
N SER A 99 -27.79 13.27 -21.70
CA SER A 99 -27.88 12.00 -22.42
C SER A 99 -27.91 10.80 -21.47
N THR A 100 -27.05 10.77 -20.44
CA THR A 100 -27.07 9.71 -19.42
C THR A 100 -28.32 9.76 -18.56
N ARG A 101 -28.83 10.95 -18.20
CA ARG A 101 -30.12 11.11 -17.51
C ARG A 101 -31.29 10.59 -18.35
N SER A 102 -31.31 10.89 -19.65
CA SER A 102 -32.33 10.37 -20.58
C SER A 102 -32.24 8.84 -20.75
N GLN A 103 -31.02 8.28 -20.79
CA GLN A 103 -30.82 6.83 -20.85
C GLN A 103 -31.25 6.12 -19.56
N ARG A 104 -30.93 6.69 -18.38
CA ARG A 104 -31.38 6.17 -17.08
C ARG A 104 -32.90 6.14 -16.98
N LEU A 105 -33.57 7.24 -17.32
CA LEU A 105 -35.04 7.33 -17.36
C LEU A 105 -35.68 6.37 -18.38
N ALA A 106 -35.01 6.10 -19.51
CA ALA A 106 -35.46 5.11 -20.48
C ALA A 106 -35.35 3.68 -19.94
N ILE A 107 -34.27 3.36 -19.21
CA ILE A 107 -34.09 2.06 -18.54
C ILE A 107 -35.15 1.89 -17.43
N GLU A 108 -35.31 2.89 -16.57
CA GLU A 108 -36.30 2.89 -15.48
C GLU A 108 -37.74 2.72 -16.02
N SER A 109 -38.11 3.44 -17.08
CA SER A 109 -39.43 3.27 -17.72
C SER A 109 -39.61 1.91 -18.41
N SER A 110 -38.54 1.25 -18.86
CA SER A 110 -38.61 -0.10 -19.43
C SER A 110 -38.84 -1.20 -18.37
N MET A 111 -38.35 -1.01 -17.14
CA MET A 111 -38.49 -1.98 -16.06
C MET A 111 -39.89 -2.03 -15.43
N VAL A 112 -40.68 -0.96 -15.52
CA VAL A 112 -42.04 -0.89 -14.96
C VAL A 112 -43.10 -1.46 -15.92
N SER A 113 -42.92 -2.72 -16.33
CA SER A 113 -43.92 -3.47 -17.12
C SER A 113 -44.03 -4.97 -16.74
N GLY A 114 -43.68 -5.31 -15.48
CA GLY A 114 -43.51 -6.69 -14.99
C GLY A 114 -44.49 -7.19 -13.91
N THR A 115 -45.80 -7.07 -14.13
CA THR A 115 -46.89 -7.81 -13.41
C THR A 115 -46.82 -8.06 -11.89
N LYS A 116 -47.75 -7.44 -11.13
CA LYS A 116 -48.49 -8.14 -10.07
C LYS A 116 -49.86 -7.52 -9.84
N LYS A 117 -50.90 -8.35 -9.71
CA LYS A 117 -52.27 -7.95 -9.34
C LYS A 117 -52.56 -8.39 -7.91
N THR A 118 -53.00 -7.48 -7.05
CA THR A 118 -53.75 -7.79 -5.82
C THR A 118 -54.73 -6.66 -5.49
N SER A 119 -56.01 -6.95 -5.69
CA SER A 119 -57.20 -6.49 -4.95
C SER A 119 -57.17 -5.18 -4.14
N MET A 120 -58.10 -4.27 -4.47
CA MET A 120 -58.55 -3.20 -3.58
C MET A 120 -59.56 -3.74 -2.54
N GLU A 121 -59.09 -4.28 -1.40
CA GLU A 121 -59.96 -4.52 -0.23
C GLU A 121 -59.13 -4.83 1.03
N ASP A 122 -58.61 -3.79 1.70
CA ASP A 122 -58.38 -3.79 3.16
C ASP A 122 -58.02 -2.38 3.64
N ARG A 123 -59.01 -1.60 4.08
CA ARG A 123 -58.80 -0.19 4.46
C ARG A 123 -59.70 0.28 5.61
N ALA A 124 -59.77 -0.50 6.69
CA ALA A 124 -60.72 -0.25 7.78
C ALA A 124 -60.25 -0.63 9.20
N PHE A 125 -59.02 -0.29 9.65
CA PHE A 125 -58.77 -0.08 11.10
C PHE A 125 -57.49 0.71 11.42
N ARG A 126 -57.64 1.92 11.99
CA ARG A 126 -56.73 2.61 12.95
C ARG A 126 -57.31 3.98 13.34
N PRO A 127 -57.35 4.37 14.63
CA PRO A 127 -57.92 5.64 15.07
C PRO A 127 -56.94 6.82 14.89
N PRO A 128 -57.45 8.07 14.80
CA PRO A 128 -56.61 9.26 14.71
C PRO A 128 -55.98 9.63 16.07
N ILE A 129 -54.75 10.15 16.04
CA ILE A 129 -54.10 10.79 17.19
C ILE A 129 -53.92 12.28 16.89
N ASN A 130 -54.31 13.12 17.84
CA ASN A 130 -54.32 14.58 17.70
C ASN A 130 -52.90 15.16 17.86
N PRO A 131 -52.45 16.14 17.06
CA PRO A 131 -51.15 16.77 17.26
C PRO A 131 -51.14 17.56 18.59
N LYS A 132 -50.06 17.43 19.37
CA LYS A 132 -49.82 18.28 20.52
C LYS A 132 -49.27 19.63 20.07
N VAL A 133 -49.72 20.71 20.72
CA VAL A 133 -49.07 22.02 20.67
C VAL A 133 -47.76 21.94 21.46
N ALA A 134 -46.69 22.52 20.92
CA ALA A 134 -45.38 22.57 21.58
C ALA A 134 -45.35 23.62 22.71
N ASP A 135 -44.53 23.39 23.72
CA ASP A 135 -44.42 24.26 24.90
C ASP A 135 -43.45 25.44 24.64
N PRO A 136 -43.85 26.70 24.87
CA PRO A 136 -42.94 27.84 24.70
C PRO A 136 -41.71 27.84 25.64
N GLU A 137 -41.69 27.06 26.73
CA GLU A 137 -40.48 26.89 27.56
C GLU A 137 -39.45 25.89 26.98
N GLU A 138 -39.80 25.03 26.02
CA GLU A 138 -38.80 24.24 25.28
C GLU A 138 -38.07 25.11 24.25
N LEU A 139 -38.80 25.97 23.54
CA LEU A 139 -38.27 26.84 22.49
C LEU A 139 -37.28 27.90 23.02
N SER A 140 -37.43 28.34 24.27
CA SER A 140 -36.48 29.27 24.90
C SER A 140 -35.15 28.59 25.26
N ARG A 141 -35.19 27.32 25.67
CA ARG A 141 -33.98 26.54 26.00
C ARG A 141 -33.12 26.25 24.78
N THR A 142 -33.73 25.85 23.67
CA THR A 142 -33.00 25.65 22.41
C THR A 142 -32.30 26.94 21.93
N ALA A 143 -32.88 28.11 22.21
CA ALA A 143 -32.29 29.40 21.84
C ALA A 143 -31.10 29.85 22.72
N GLU A 144 -30.90 29.24 23.91
CA GLU A 144 -29.71 29.50 24.74
C GLU A 144 -28.54 28.55 24.39
N GLU A 145 -28.80 27.30 24.01
CA GLU A 145 -27.74 26.35 23.62
C GLU A 145 -27.02 26.80 22.33
N GLU A 146 -27.75 27.33 21.32
CA GLU A 146 -27.17 27.90 20.09
C GLU A 146 -26.22 29.08 20.33
N ARG A 147 -26.25 29.72 21.51
CA ARG A 147 -25.31 30.80 21.88
C ARG A 147 -23.97 30.31 22.41
N SER A 148 -23.78 29.02 22.65
CA SER A 148 -22.51 28.44 23.11
C SER A 148 -21.69 27.87 21.93
N GLY A 149 -20.86 28.73 21.34
CA GLY A 149 -20.32 28.50 19.99
C GLY A 149 -19.32 27.34 19.83
N THR A 150 -19.70 26.36 18.99
CA THR A 150 -18.77 25.63 18.11
C THR A 150 -19.29 25.72 16.67
N PRO A 151 -18.46 26.04 15.66
CA PRO A 151 -18.95 26.25 14.31
C PRO A 151 -19.22 24.90 13.62
N SER A 152 -20.49 24.60 13.37
CA SER A 152 -20.88 23.53 12.45
C SER A 152 -20.45 23.87 11.01
N LEU A 153 -20.09 22.86 10.23
CA LEU A 153 -19.74 23.00 8.81
C LEU A 153 -20.95 22.84 7.88
N ASP A 154 -22.14 23.26 8.33
CA ASP A 154 -23.39 23.23 7.56
C ASP A 154 -24.19 24.54 7.75
N ALA A 155 -23.80 25.61 7.03
CA ALA A 155 -24.69 26.75 6.73
C ALA A 155 -24.11 27.72 5.67
N ALA A 156 -24.45 27.50 4.41
CA ALA A 156 -24.53 28.58 3.41
C ALA A 156 -25.70 28.26 2.46
N PRO A 157 -26.88 28.91 2.59
CA PRO A 157 -28.06 28.55 1.81
C PRO A 157 -27.92 29.02 0.36
N ILE A 158 -27.44 28.14 -0.51
CA ILE A 158 -27.38 28.35 -1.97
C ILE A 158 -28.79 28.28 -2.53
N LYS A 159 -29.48 29.43 -2.58
CA LYS A 159 -30.77 29.54 -3.28
C LYS A 159 -30.56 29.59 -4.80
N GLY A 160 -30.74 28.44 -5.44
CA GLY A 160 -30.71 28.26 -6.90
C GLY A 160 -30.94 26.79 -7.25
N PRO A 161 -31.19 26.47 -8.53
CA PRO A 161 -31.41 25.09 -8.97
C PRO A 161 -30.20 24.17 -8.71
N ASP A 162 -28.99 24.73 -8.69
CA ASP A 162 -27.76 24.00 -8.35
C ASP A 162 -27.73 23.58 -6.87
N GLY A 163 -28.43 24.31 -5.99
CA GLY A 163 -28.60 23.97 -4.57
C GLY A 163 -29.65 22.88 -4.37
N GLU A 164 -30.74 22.92 -5.13
CA GLU A 164 -31.77 21.86 -5.13
C GLU A 164 -31.21 20.53 -5.68
N ALA A 165 -30.35 20.58 -6.70
CA ALA A 165 -29.61 19.42 -7.19
C ALA A 165 -28.66 18.85 -6.12
N ALA A 166 -27.86 19.69 -5.46
CA ALA A 166 -26.95 19.24 -4.40
C ALA A 166 -27.69 18.67 -3.18
N ILE A 167 -28.88 19.17 -2.84
CA ILE A 167 -29.74 18.60 -1.79
C ILE A 167 -30.29 17.25 -2.24
N ALA A 168 -30.77 17.12 -3.48
CA ALA A 168 -31.27 15.87 -4.03
C ALA A 168 -30.18 14.79 -4.10
N ASP A 169 -28.95 15.13 -4.52
CA ASP A 169 -27.82 14.19 -4.52
C ASP A 169 -27.47 13.72 -3.09
N ILE A 170 -27.57 14.61 -2.09
CA ILE A 170 -27.36 14.28 -0.66
C ILE A 170 -28.51 13.43 -0.08
N GLU A 171 -29.75 13.63 -0.55
CA GLU A 171 -30.90 12.82 -0.15
C GLU A 171 -30.87 11.43 -0.83
N ASP A 172 -30.50 11.33 -2.11
CA ASP A 172 -30.26 10.06 -2.80
C ASP A 172 -29.12 9.27 -2.14
N ASP A 173 -27.97 9.89 -1.81
CA ASP A 173 -26.88 9.20 -1.09
C ASP A 173 -27.32 8.71 0.31
N LYS A 174 -28.14 9.49 1.03
CA LYS A 174 -28.72 9.06 2.32
C LYS A 174 -29.69 7.91 2.16
N ILE A 175 -30.58 7.95 1.17
CA ILE A 175 -31.52 6.85 0.88
C ILE A 175 -30.74 5.58 0.49
N LEU A 176 -29.63 5.70 -0.24
CA LEU A 176 -28.74 4.59 -0.55
C LEU A 176 -28.00 4.04 0.68
N GLU A 177 -27.61 4.88 1.64
CA GLU A 177 -27.04 4.41 2.92
C GLU A 177 -28.10 3.80 3.85
N GLU A 178 -29.32 4.33 3.90
CA GLU A 178 -30.46 3.75 4.65
C GLU A 178 -30.90 2.40 4.07
N GLU A 179 -31.05 2.29 2.74
CA GLU A 179 -31.30 0.99 2.09
C GLU A 179 -30.14 0.00 2.32
N ALA A 180 -28.88 0.46 2.34
CA ALA A 180 -27.73 -0.40 2.62
C ALA A 180 -27.71 -0.89 4.09
N LEU A 181 -28.25 -0.10 5.02
CA LEU A 181 -28.46 -0.49 6.42
C LEU A 181 -29.60 -1.51 6.56
N GLU A 182 -30.76 -1.27 5.95
CA GLU A 182 -31.88 -2.23 5.97
C GLU A 182 -31.51 -3.57 5.32
N ARG A 183 -30.89 -3.55 4.13
CA ARG A 183 -30.41 -4.76 3.44
C ARG A 183 -29.34 -5.49 4.26
N GLY A 184 -28.50 -4.77 4.99
CA GLY A 184 -27.52 -5.34 5.91
C GLY A 184 -28.14 -6.00 7.14
N ALA A 185 -29.27 -5.48 7.64
CA ALA A 185 -30.05 -6.07 8.73
C ALA A 185 -30.89 -7.28 8.31
N ALA A 186 -31.35 -7.33 7.05
CA ALA A 186 -32.07 -8.47 6.47
C ALA A 186 -31.17 -9.67 6.08
N ARG A 187 -29.86 -9.52 6.19
CA ARG A 187 -28.85 -10.52 5.82
C ARG A 187 -28.94 -11.77 6.69
N GLN A 188 -28.92 -12.96 6.06
CA GLN A 188 -28.91 -14.24 6.77
C GLN A 188 -27.64 -14.42 7.62
N PRO A 189 -27.70 -15.08 8.80
CA PRO A 189 -26.52 -15.35 9.61
C PRO A 189 -25.49 -16.23 8.87
N PRO A 190 -24.18 -15.92 8.95
CA PRO A 190 -23.15 -16.72 8.30
C PRO A 190 -22.98 -18.11 8.92
N VAL A 191 -22.86 -19.12 8.07
CA VAL A 191 -22.66 -20.53 8.43
C VAL A 191 -21.16 -20.81 8.50
N ASN A 192 -20.60 -20.59 9.68
CA ASN A 192 -19.18 -20.82 9.94
C ASN A 192 -18.91 -22.26 10.38
N SER A 193 -17.77 -22.80 9.94
CA SER A 193 -17.33 -24.12 10.33
C SER A 193 -16.94 -24.18 11.81
N SER A 194 -17.20 -25.32 12.45
CA SER A 194 -16.67 -25.64 13.78
C SER A 194 -15.26 -26.25 13.75
N TYR A 195 -14.74 -26.56 12.55
CA TYR A 195 -13.39 -27.11 12.41
C TYR A 195 -12.33 -26.03 12.61
N LEU A 196 -11.40 -26.29 13.53
CA LEU A 196 -10.19 -25.49 13.73
C LEU A 196 -8.94 -26.30 13.29
N PRO A 197 -7.97 -25.68 12.62
CA PRO A 197 -6.79 -26.34 12.04
C PRO A 197 -5.71 -26.68 13.09
N LEU A 198 -6.10 -27.40 14.16
CA LEU A 198 -5.27 -27.67 15.34
C LEU A 198 -4.95 -29.18 15.47
N PRO A 199 -3.72 -29.56 15.90
CA PRO A 199 -2.57 -28.70 16.18
C PRO A 199 -1.96 -28.12 14.90
N TRP A 200 -1.69 -26.82 14.92
CA TRP A 200 -1.17 -26.07 13.78
C TRP A 200 0.29 -26.46 13.46
N LYS A 201 0.57 -26.64 12.16
CA LYS A 201 1.87 -27.02 11.59
C LYS A 201 2.27 -26.12 10.40
N GLY A 202 1.37 -25.25 9.97
CA GLY A 202 1.54 -24.37 8.82
C GLY A 202 2.36 -23.12 9.12
N ARG A 203 2.44 -22.22 8.15
CA ARG A 203 3.09 -20.90 8.33
C ARG A 203 2.04 -19.83 8.51
N LEU A 204 2.09 -19.08 9.61
CA LEU A 204 1.42 -17.79 9.69
C LEU A 204 2.32 -16.68 9.14
N GLY A 205 1.70 -15.64 8.59
CA GLY A 205 2.38 -14.47 8.03
C GLY A 205 1.55 -13.21 8.00
N TYR A 206 2.19 -12.08 7.72
CA TYR A 206 1.56 -10.76 7.59
C TYR A 206 2.14 -9.97 6.40
N ALA A 207 1.48 -8.87 6.05
CA ALA A 207 1.74 -8.13 4.81
C ALA A 207 2.47 -6.79 4.95
N CYS A 208 3.53 -6.62 4.14
CA CYS A 208 4.29 -5.42 3.79
C CYS A 208 5.21 -4.83 4.86
N LEU A 209 4.72 -4.59 6.09
CA LEU A 209 5.50 -3.92 7.14
C LEU A 209 5.27 -4.54 8.51
N ASN A 210 6.30 -4.45 9.35
CA ASN A 210 6.26 -4.80 10.77
C ASN A 210 6.06 -3.51 11.56
N THR A 211 5.03 -3.42 12.41
CA THR A 211 4.70 -2.17 13.11
C THR A 211 5.69 -1.84 14.23
N TYR A 212 6.18 -2.85 14.95
CA TYR A 212 7.17 -2.68 16.02
C TYR A 212 8.53 -2.14 15.52
N LEU A 213 9.02 -2.68 14.41
CA LEU A 213 10.25 -2.24 13.73
C LEU A 213 10.08 -0.89 13.03
N ARG A 214 8.90 -0.60 12.48
CA ARG A 214 8.58 0.72 11.91
C ARG A 214 8.53 1.83 12.96
N ALA A 215 8.20 1.50 14.21
CA ALA A 215 8.19 2.44 15.33
C ALA A 215 9.59 2.70 15.94
N ALA A 216 10.61 1.92 15.58
CA ALA A 216 11.97 2.08 16.07
C ALA A 216 12.67 3.35 15.50
N ASN A 217 13.79 3.75 16.11
CA ASN A 217 14.62 4.87 15.68
C ASN A 217 16.12 4.50 15.58
N PRO A 218 16.65 4.18 14.38
CA PRO A 218 16.04 4.36 13.06
C PRO A 218 14.90 3.35 12.77
N PRO A 219 13.89 3.74 11.96
CA PRO A 219 12.78 2.87 11.59
C PRO A 219 13.16 1.89 10.48
N VAL A 220 12.77 0.63 10.64
CA VAL A 220 13.05 -0.48 9.72
C VAL A 220 11.74 -0.91 9.02
N PHE A 221 11.66 -0.71 7.70
CA PHE A 221 10.49 -1.03 6.88
C PHE A 221 10.83 -1.04 5.37
N SER A 222 10.20 -1.91 4.59
CA SER A 222 10.51 -2.13 3.17
C SER A 222 9.64 -1.33 2.18
N SER A 223 9.19 -0.11 2.54
CA SER A 223 8.22 0.66 1.74
C SER A 223 8.44 2.18 1.75
N ARG A 224 9.70 2.64 1.68
CA ARG A 224 10.05 4.05 1.44
C ARG A 224 9.72 4.40 -0.01
N THR A 225 8.89 5.41 -0.20
CA THR A 225 8.51 5.98 -1.50
C THR A 225 8.59 7.51 -1.45
N CYS A 226 8.53 8.17 -2.60
CA CYS A 226 8.66 9.62 -2.73
C CYS A 226 7.62 10.20 -3.71
N ARG A 227 7.67 11.51 -3.97
CA ARG A 227 6.88 12.16 -5.04
C ARG A 227 7.76 12.37 -6.26
N ILE A 228 7.19 12.42 -7.46
CA ILE A 228 7.92 12.80 -8.68
C ILE A 228 8.59 14.18 -8.52
N ALA A 229 7.93 15.12 -7.82
CA ALA A 229 8.54 16.41 -7.44
C ALA A 229 9.82 16.27 -6.61
N SER A 230 9.92 15.24 -5.73
CA SER A 230 11.14 14.93 -4.99
C SER A 230 12.24 14.41 -5.91
N ILE A 231 11.90 13.57 -6.90
CA ILE A 231 12.85 13.08 -7.91
C ILE A 231 13.40 14.25 -8.75
N ILE A 232 12.53 15.18 -9.16
CA ILE A 232 12.90 16.38 -9.92
C ILE A 232 13.80 17.29 -9.07
N GLN A 233 13.45 17.56 -7.81
CA GLN A 233 14.27 18.34 -6.88
C GLN A 233 15.66 17.68 -6.67
N HIS A 234 15.72 16.35 -6.55
CA HIS A 234 16.97 15.60 -6.45
C HIS A 234 17.74 15.44 -7.76
N ARG A 235 17.31 16.06 -8.86
CA ARG A 235 18.20 16.30 -10.01
C ARG A 235 19.30 17.31 -9.67
N HIS A 236 19.07 18.18 -8.69
CA HIS A 236 20.02 19.19 -8.24
C HIS A 236 20.94 18.66 -7.11
N PRO A 237 22.22 19.08 -7.03
CA PRO A 237 23.10 18.76 -5.90
C PRO A 237 22.60 19.37 -4.59
N LEU A 238 22.97 18.80 -3.44
CA LEU A 238 22.76 19.43 -2.13
C LEU A 238 23.51 20.77 -2.04
N ALA A 239 22.92 21.75 -1.34
CA ALA A 239 23.50 23.07 -1.13
C ALA A 239 24.85 23.02 -0.39
N ASP A 240 25.04 22.03 0.49
CA ASP A 240 26.36 21.59 0.97
C ASP A 240 26.53 20.09 0.69
N PRO A 241 27.29 19.71 -0.37
CA PRO A 241 27.58 18.31 -0.68
C PRO A 241 28.42 17.56 0.37
N THR A 242 28.99 18.23 1.36
CA THR A 242 29.78 17.61 2.44
C THR A 242 28.93 17.20 3.64
N GLN A 243 27.71 17.73 3.75
CA GLN A 243 26.77 17.39 4.82
C GLN A 243 25.70 16.40 4.33
N ALA A 244 25.14 15.62 5.26
CA ALA A 244 23.97 14.80 4.97
C ALA A 244 22.76 15.67 4.56
N GLU A 245 21.82 15.10 3.80
CA GLU A 245 20.55 15.75 3.49
C GLU A 245 19.78 16.04 4.79
N HIS A 246 19.19 17.22 4.90
CA HIS A 246 18.32 17.58 6.00
C HIS A 246 17.24 18.54 5.52
N ALA A 247 15.97 18.14 5.67
CA ALA A 247 14.74 18.77 5.14
C ALA A 247 14.53 20.27 5.44
N THR A 248 15.41 20.94 6.20
CA THR A 248 15.45 22.40 6.43
C THR A 248 16.85 23.02 6.50
N LYS A 249 17.94 22.24 6.45
CA LYS A 249 19.32 22.73 6.65
C LYS A 249 20.24 22.48 5.46
N ASN A 250 20.01 21.37 4.75
CA ASN A 250 20.77 20.99 3.57
C ASN A 250 19.80 20.30 2.61
N ARG A 251 19.29 21.06 1.64
CA ARG A 251 18.36 20.62 0.59
C ARG A 251 19.08 20.66 -0.76
N PRO A 252 18.55 20.01 -1.81
CA PRO A 252 18.98 20.28 -3.18
C PRO A 252 18.89 21.78 -3.52
N ASP A 253 19.95 22.32 -4.15
CA ASP A 253 20.04 23.70 -4.61
C ASP A 253 19.50 23.81 -6.04
N GLU A 254 18.22 24.17 -6.13
CA GLU A 254 17.49 24.35 -7.39
C GLU A 254 18.06 25.45 -8.31
N THR A 255 19.06 26.23 -7.86
CA THR A 255 19.78 27.20 -8.72
C THR A 255 20.89 26.55 -9.56
N GLN A 256 21.37 25.36 -9.18
CA GLN A 256 22.37 24.59 -9.93
C GLN A 256 21.75 23.88 -11.14
N PRO A 257 22.52 23.49 -12.18
CA PRO A 257 21.99 22.71 -13.29
C PRO A 257 21.44 21.33 -12.84
N PRO A 258 20.25 20.92 -13.32
CA PRO A 258 19.68 19.62 -13.00
C PRO A 258 20.34 18.48 -13.78
N ASP A 259 20.56 17.35 -13.09
CA ASP A 259 21.09 16.09 -13.61
C ASP A 259 20.05 14.97 -13.43
N ILE A 260 19.63 14.33 -14.52
CA ILE A 260 18.62 13.26 -14.48
C ILE A 260 19.13 12.03 -13.71
N GLU A 261 20.42 11.69 -13.83
CA GLU A 261 21.00 10.53 -13.12
C GLU A 261 20.97 10.71 -11.60
N ARG A 262 21.14 11.95 -11.11
CA ARG A 262 21.07 12.25 -9.67
C ARG A 262 19.67 11.99 -9.12
N GLY A 263 18.63 12.40 -9.85
CA GLY A 263 17.23 12.11 -9.50
C GLY A 263 16.93 10.61 -9.54
N GLN A 264 17.47 9.90 -10.53
CA GLN A 264 17.34 8.44 -10.63
C GLN A 264 18.05 7.73 -9.47
N ARG A 265 19.28 8.15 -9.12
CA ARG A 265 20.07 7.60 -8.02
C ARG A 265 19.38 7.80 -6.65
N TYR A 266 18.73 8.95 -6.46
CA TYR A 266 17.91 9.22 -5.26
C TYR A 266 16.78 8.19 -5.10
N VAL A 267 15.98 7.95 -6.14
CA VAL A 267 14.87 6.99 -6.07
C VAL A 267 15.36 5.53 -5.97
N GLN A 268 16.50 5.21 -6.58
CA GLN A 268 17.17 3.91 -6.43
C GLN A 268 17.68 3.65 -5.01
N GLU A 269 18.28 4.64 -4.33
CA GLU A 269 18.73 4.48 -2.93
C GLU A 269 17.57 4.29 -1.93
N LEU A 270 16.37 4.83 -2.20
CA LEU A 270 15.17 4.48 -1.43
C LEU A 270 14.85 2.98 -1.57
N GLY A 271 14.96 2.44 -2.79
CA GLY A 271 14.79 1.01 -3.06
C GLY A 271 15.87 0.14 -2.40
N LEU A 272 17.13 0.57 -2.45
CA LEU A 272 18.22 -0.11 -1.74
C LEU A 272 18.01 -0.09 -0.23
N ALA A 273 17.57 1.03 0.36
CA ALA A 273 17.22 1.10 1.78
C ALA A 273 16.08 0.13 2.15
N ASN A 274 15.05 0.02 1.30
CA ASN A 274 13.95 -0.93 1.50
C ASN A 274 14.43 -2.40 1.44
N ALA A 275 15.32 -2.73 0.50
CA ALA A 275 15.90 -4.07 0.39
C ALA A 275 16.87 -4.39 1.55
N ARG A 276 17.69 -3.43 2.00
CA ARG A 276 18.60 -3.55 3.15
C ARG A 276 17.86 -3.85 4.47
N ASP A 277 16.61 -3.40 4.62
CA ASP A 277 15.80 -3.67 5.81
C ASP A 277 15.18 -5.09 5.85
N VAL A 278 14.92 -5.72 4.71
CA VAL A 278 14.26 -7.04 4.65
C VAL A 278 15.02 -8.11 5.47
N PRO A 279 16.36 -8.26 5.37
CA PRO A 279 17.13 -9.16 6.24
C PRO A 279 16.92 -8.97 7.74
N LYS A 280 16.58 -7.76 8.22
CA LYS A 280 16.29 -7.51 9.65
C LYS A 280 14.86 -7.87 9.99
N MET A 281 13.90 -7.57 9.12
CA MET A 281 12.51 -7.98 9.28
C MET A 281 12.35 -9.52 9.32
N LEU A 282 13.10 -10.26 8.48
CA LEU A 282 13.06 -11.73 8.47
C LEU A 282 13.68 -12.36 9.72
N ARG A 283 14.80 -11.80 10.23
CA ARG A 283 15.39 -12.23 11.52
C ARG A 283 14.49 -11.91 12.71
N TRP A 284 13.74 -10.82 12.66
CA TRP A 284 12.74 -10.47 13.67
C TRP A 284 11.56 -11.45 13.65
N ASN A 285 11.02 -11.74 12.45
CA ASN A 285 9.95 -12.72 12.28
C ASN A 285 10.36 -14.10 12.81
N ASP A 286 11.59 -14.53 12.49
CA ASP A 286 12.17 -15.79 12.96
C ASP A 286 12.22 -15.89 14.49
N LYS A 287 12.73 -14.84 15.17
CA LYS A 287 12.77 -14.73 16.64
C LYS A 287 11.40 -14.91 17.29
N TYR A 288 10.31 -14.59 16.58
CA TYR A 288 8.94 -14.67 17.07
C TYR A 288 8.07 -15.71 16.34
N GLY A 289 8.68 -16.72 15.70
CA GLY A 289 7.97 -17.88 15.13
C GLY A 289 7.19 -17.61 13.83
N ILE A 290 7.27 -16.40 13.26
CA ILE A 290 6.63 -16.03 12.00
C ILE A 290 7.53 -16.50 10.84
N LYS A 291 6.94 -17.15 9.83
CA LYS A 291 7.68 -17.81 8.73
C LYS A 291 7.16 -17.48 7.33
N PHE A 292 6.21 -16.56 7.21
CA PHE A 292 5.64 -16.12 5.93
C PHE A 292 5.50 -14.60 5.95
N MET A 293 5.90 -13.92 4.87
CA MET A 293 5.78 -12.47 4.74
C MET A 293 5.44 -12.11 3.29
N ARG A 294 4.41 -11.28 3.09
CA ARG A 294 4.26 -10.56 1.81
C ARG A 294 5.21 -9.36 1.83
N LEU A 295 6.13 -9.29 0.88
CA LEU A 295 6.97 -8.13 0.62
C LEU A 295 6.11 -6.96 0.13
N SER A 296 6.55 -5.72 0.39
CA SER A 296 5.83 -4.54 -0.09
C SER A 296 6.04 -4.35 -1.60
N SER A 297 4.97 -4.05 -2.33
CA SER A 297 5.06 -3.71 -3.75
C SER A 297 5.74 -2.36 -3.98
N GLU A 298 5.68 -1.46 -2.99
CA GLU A 298 6.41 -0.19 -2.93
C GLU A 298 7.91 -0.36 -2.59
N MET A 299 8.47 -1.58 -2.68
CA MET A 299 9.89 -1.82 -2.37
C MET A 299 10.84 -1.00 -3.23
N PHE A 300 10.57 -0.85 -4.53
CA PHE A 300 11.35 0.02 -5.43
C PHE A 300 10.43 1.07 -6.04
N PRO A 301 10.36 2.28 -5.45
CA PRO A 301 9.40 3.30 -5.87
C PRO A 301 9.60 3.72 -7.33
N PHE A 302 8.51 3.77 -8.09
CA PHE A 302 8.46 4.08 -9.53
C PHE A 302 9.13 3.08 -10.49
N ALA A 303 9.62 1.90 -10.05
CA ALA A 303 10.35 0.98 -10.93
C ALA A 303 9.58 0.59 -12.22
N SER A 304 8.26 0.41 -12.16
CA SER A 304 7.36 0.08 -13.27
C SER A 304 6.78 1.30 -14.03
N HIS A 305 7.14 2.52 -13.64
CA HIS A 305 6.66 3.77 -14.26
C HIS A 305 7.25 3.96 -15.67
N GLU A 306 6.52 4.67 -16.54
CA GLU A 306 6.95 4.92 -17.93
C GLU A 306 8.19 5.83 -18.03
N GLU A 307 8.11 7.05 -17.50
CA GLU A 307 9.21 8.03 -17.53
C GLU A 307 10.29 7.80 -16.46
N TYR A 308 9.90 7.37 -15.25
CA TYR A 308 10.76 7.25 -14.06
C TYR A 308 11.16 5.80 -13.73
N GLY A 309 10.84 4.84 -14.61
CA GLY A 309 11.11 3.42 -14.41
C GLY A 309 12.58 3.03 -14.52
N TYR A 310 12.93 1.87 -13.95
CA TYR A 310 14.29 1.34 -13.96
C TYR A 310 14.30 -0.17 -13.70
N ARG A 311 15.29 -0.86 -14.28
CA ARG A 311 15.60 -2.26 -13.96
C ARG A 311 16.34 -2.34 -12.62
N LEU A 312 16.03 -3.36 -11.83
CA LEU A 312 16.63 -3.60 -10.51
C LEU A 312 18.02 -4.23 -10.59
N GLU A 313 18.27 -5.12 -11.56
CA GLU A 313 19.50 -5.91 -11.65
C GLU A 313 20.80 -5.07 -11.57
N PRO A 314 20.96 -3.94 -12.28
CA PRO A 314 22.23 -3.21 -12.33
C PRO A 314 22.71 -2.59 -11.00
N PHE A 315 21.86 -2.53 -9.97
CA PHE A 315 22.21 -1.89 -8.69
C PHE A 315 21.69 -2.64 -7.45
N ALA A 316 20.59 -3.38 -7.55
CA ALA A 316 19.92 -4.03 -6.43
C ALA A 316 20.11 -5.56 -6.35
N ALA A 317 20.77 -6.18 -7.35
CA ALA A 317 20.89 -7.64 -7.42
C ALA A 317 21.50 -8.28 -6.16
N ASP A 318 22.58 -7.71 -5.61
CA ASP A 318 23.28 -8.34 -4.48
C ASP A 318 22.59 -8.11 -3.12
N VAL A 319 21.89 -6.97 -2.94
CA VAL A 319 21.09 -6.76 -1.72
C VAL A 319 19.81 -7.62 -1.73
N LEU A 320 19.20 -7.82 -2.89
CA LEU A 320 18.08 -8.77 -3.03
C LEU A 320 18.56 -10.21 -2.83
N ALA A 321 19.74 -10.57 -3.33
CA ALA A 321 20.34 -11.88 -3.08
C ALA A 321 20.63 -12.13 -1.59
N GLU A 322 21.11 -11.14 -0.82
CA GLU A 322 21.24 -11.28 0.65
C GLU A 322 19.87 -11.42 1.34
N ALA A 323 18.86 -10.65 0.92
CA ALA A 323 17.50 -10.78 1.46
C ALA A 323 16.90 -12.17 1.20
N GLY A 324 17.08 -12.72 0.00
CA GLY A 324 16.66 -14.08 -0.32
C GLY A 324 17.51 -15.17 0.32
N ARG A 325 18.83 -14.95 0.50
CA ARG A 325 19.71 -15.85 1.26
C ARG A 325 19.25 -15.99 2.71
N VAL A 326 18.91 -14.88 3.37
CA VAL A 326 18.36 -14.87 4.73
C VAL A 326 16.96 -15.48 4.77
N ALA A 327 16.11 -15.25 3.78
CA ALA A 327 14.82 -15.93 3.70
C ALA A 327 14.98 -17.46 3.59
N ALA A 328 15.92 -17.91 2.77
CA ALA A 328 16.22 -19.32 2.57
C ALA A 328 16.78 -20.00 3.82
N GLU A 329 17.77 -19.36 4.46
CA GLU A 329 18.38 -19.78 5.73
C GLU A 329 17.33 -19.95 6.84
N LEU A 330 16.39 -19.01 6.96
CA LEU A 330 15.36 -19.00 7.99
C LEU A 330 14.08 -19.77 7.60
N GLY A 331 14.05 -20.42 6.43
CA GLY A 331 12.92 -21.21 5.93
C GLY A 331 11.65 -20.41 5.61
N HIS A 332 11.80 -19.09 5.39
CA HIS A 332 10.71 -18.14 5.15
C HIS A 332 10.08 -18.32 3.76
N ARG A 333 8.76 -18.18 3.68
CA ARG A 333 8.07 -17.92 2.42
C ARG A 333 7.94 -16.41 2.19
N LEU A 334 8.20 -15.98 0.96
CA LEU A 334 8.03 -14.61 0.48
C LEU A 334 7.01 -14.58 -0.66
N THR A 335 6.19 -13.53 -0.75
CA THR A 335 5.30 -13.27 -1.91
C THR A 335 5.17 -11.77 -2.17
N THR A 336 4.61 -11.37 -3.31
CA THR A 336 4.20 -9.99 -3.60
C THR A 336 2.72 -9.94 -4.00
N HIS A 337 2.11 -8.76 -3.89
CA HIS A 337 0.76 -8.51 -4.42
C HIS A 337 0.80 -7.18 -5.19
N PRO A 338 1.01 -7.23 -6.53
CA PRO A 338 0.85 -6.07 -7.39
C PRO A 338 -0.40 -5.24 -7.06
N GLY A 339 -0.31 -3.92 -7.25
CA GLY A 339 -1.34 -2.98 -6.81
C GLY A 339 -2.66 -3.09 -7.58
N GLN A 340 -3.72 -2.48 -7.05
CA GLN A 340 -5.05 -2.42 -7.68
C GLN A 340 -5.07 -1.86 -9.12
N PHE A 341 -3.99 -1.20 -9.55
CA PHE A 341 -3.81 -0.61 -10.87
C PHE A 341 -3.32 -1.61 -11.93
N THR A 342 -2.83 -2.78 -11.52
CA THR A 342 -2.18 -3.80 -12.37
C THR A 342 -3.22 -4.67 -13.10
N GLN A 343 -4.07 -4.02 -13.90
CA GLN A 343 -5.31 -4.59 -14.43
C GLN A 343 -5.17 -5.13 -15.87
N ILE A 344 -4.68 -6.36 -16.03
CA ILE A 344 -4.49 -6.97 -17.36
C ILE A 344 -5.80 -7.32 -18.10
N GLY A 345 -6.95 -7.34 -17.43
CA GLY A 345 -8.29 -7.45 -18.06
C GLY A 345 -8.85 -6.13 -18.63
N SER A 346 -8.10 -5.02 -18.58
CA SER A 346 -8.62 -3.70 -18.96
C SER A 346 -8.96 -3.59 -20.45
N PRO A 347 -10.02 -2.84 -20.85
CA PRO A 347 -10.22 -2.44 -22.24
C PRO A 347 -9.22 -1.37 -22.71
N ARG A 348 -8.47 -0.76 -21.78
CA ARG A 348 -7.52 0.33 -22.06
C ARG A 348 -6.11 -0.21 -22.28
N LYS A 349 -5.54 0.04 -23.46
CA LYS A 349 -4.23 -0.49 -23.87
C LYS A 349 -3.09 0.04 -23.00
N GLU A 350 -3.15 1.31 -22.62
CA GLU A 350 -2.19 1.97 -21.73
C GLU A 350 -2.19 1.35 -20.31
N VAL A 351 -3.35 0.88 -19.83
CA VAL A 351 -3.45 0.16 -18.56
C VAL A 351 -2.85 -1.24 -18.66
N ILE A 352 -3.11 -1.96 -19.76
CA ILE A 352 -2.47 -3.26 -20.02
C ILE A 352 -0.94 -3.09 -20.07
N THR A 353 -0.42 -2.11 -20.82
CA THR A 353 1.02 -1.86 -20.93
C THR A 353 1.64 -1.54 -19.57
N ALA A 354 1.01 -0.67 -18.76
CA ALA A 354 1.48 -0.36 -17.41
C ALA A 354 1.45 -1.59 -16.49
N ALA A 355 0.39 -2.40 -16.55
CA ALA A 355 0.26 -3.62 -15.76
C ALA A 355 1.30 -4.69 -16.13
N ILE A 356 1.67 -4.81 -17.41
CA ILE A 356 2.74 -5.72 -17.85
C ILE A 356 4.09 -5.27 -17.27
N ARG A 357 4.44 -3.97 -17.36
CA ARG A 357 5.68 -3.44 -16.72
C ARG A 357 5.72 -3.69 -15.21
N ASP A 358 4.58 -3.65 -14.54
CA ASP A 358 4.48 -3.89 -13.10
C ASP A 358 4.70 -5.37 -12.73
N LEU A 359 4.14 -6.29 -13.53
CA LEU A 359 4.42 -7.72 -13.41
C LEU A 359 5.88 -8.07 -13.76
N GLU A 360 6.50 -7.38 -14.72
CA GLU A 360 7.92 -7.52 -15.06
C GLU A 360 8.84 -7.03 -13.94
N TYR A 361 8.52 -5.91 -13.29
CA TYR A 361 9.20 -5.42 -12.08
C TYR A 361 9.12 -6.46 -10.95
N HIS A 362 7.92 -6.98 -10.68
CA HIS A 362 7.72 -7.96 -9.60
C HIS A 362 8.39 -9.30 -9.87
N ASP A 363 8.44 -9.77 -11.12
CA ASP A 363 9.16 -10.98 -11.51
C ASP A 363 10.69 -10.79 -11.46
N GLU A 364 11.20 -9.62 -11.84
CA GLU A 364 12.62 -9.26 -11.62
C GLU A 364 12.96 -9.26 -10.12
N LEU A 365 12.15 -8.60 -9.29
CA LEU A 365 12.34 -8.54 -7.83
C LEU A 365 12.40 -9.95 -7.23
N LEU A 366 11.42 -10.82 -7.53
CA LEU A 366 11.37 -12.17 -6.99
C LEU A 366 12.47 -13.08 -7.53
N THR A 367 12.95 -12.83 -8.75
CA THR A 367 14.07 -13.58 -9.36
C THR A 367 15.43 -13.16 -8.78
N LEU A 368 15.63 -11.87 -8.50
CA LEU A 368 16.86 -11.35 -7.88
C LEU A 368 17.02 -11.74 -6.41
N LEU A 369 15.98 -12.25 -5.75
CA LEU A 369 16.12 -12.93 -4.45
C LEU A 369 16.96 -14.22 -4.54
N ARG A 370 17.13 -14.81 -5.74
CA ARG A 370 17.93 -16.04 -5.97
C ARG A 370 17.57 -17.20 -5.02
N LEU A 371 16.27 -17.33 -4.69
CA LEU A 371 15.75 -18.34 -3.75
C LEU A 371 15.98 -19.79 -4.25
N PRO A 372 16.14 -20.78 -3.34
CA PRO A 372 16.16 -22.21 -3.68
C PRO A 372 14.91 -22.62 -4.47
N GLU A 373 15.05 -23.59 -5.38
CA GLU A 373 14.05 -23.89 -6.42
C GLU A 373 12.58 -23.95 -5.92
N GLN A 374 12.30 -24.69 -4.85
CA GLN A 374 10.93 -24.78 -4.32
C GLN A 374 10.46 -23.49 -3.65
N GLN A 375 11.33 -22.77 -2.93
CA GLN A 375 10.98 -21.47 -2.36
C GLN A 375 10.75 -20.43 -3.47
N ASN A 376 11.47 -20.52 -4.59
CA ASN A 376 11.25 -19.69 -5.77
C ASN A 376 9.91 -19.99 -6.47
N LYS A 377 9.44 -21.24 -6.47
CA LYS A 377 8.08 -21.61 -6.92
C LYS A 377 7.00 -21.11 -5.96
N ASP A 378 7.24 -21.27 -4.65
CA ASP A 378 6.35 -20.79 -3.59
C ASP A 378 6.25 -19.24 -3.56
N ALA A 379 7.23 -18.54 -4.15
CA ALA A 379 7.29 -17.09 -4.31
C ALA A 379 6.45 -16.59 -5.50
N VAL A 380 5.16 -16.45 -5.21
CA VAL A 380 4.10 -16.05 -6.14
C VAL A 380 3.77 -14.55 -6.12
N MET A 381 3.22 -14.08 -7.23
CA MET A 381 2.61 -12.75 -7.40
C MET A 381 1.09 -12.89 -7.36
N ILE A 382 0.44 -12.34 -6.34
CA ILE A 382 -1.02 -12.43 -6.18
C ILE A 382 -1.71 -11.25 -6.87
N LEU A 383 -2.76 -11.52 -7.67
CA LEU A 383 -3.49 -10.51 -8.43
C LEU A 383 -5.01 -10.70 -8.34
N HIS A 384 -5.77 -9.63 -8.13
CA HIS A 384 -7.22 -9.64 -8.37
C HIS A 384 -7.52 -9.49 -9.86
N MET A 385 -8.69 -9.95 -10.32
CA MET A 385 -9.10 -9.80 -11.73
C MET A 385 -9.32 -8.32 -12.13
N GLY A 386 -9.63 -7.45 -11.15
CA GLY A 386 -9.74 -6.01 -11.33
C GLY A 386 -11.17 -5.55 -11.70
N GLY A 387 -11.30 -4.45 -12.44
CA GLY A 387 -12.63 -3.97 -12.84
C GLY A 387 -13.41 -4.97 -13.71
N THR A 388 -14.73 -4.98 -13.62
CA THR A 388 -15.61 -5.71 -14.56
C THR A 388 -15.87 -4.94 -15.85
N TYR A 389 -15.65 -3.62 -15.86
CA TYR A 389 -15.86 -2.73 -17.01
C TYR A 389 -17.24 -2.85 -17.68
N GLY A 390 -18.26 -3.22 -16.88
CA GLY A 390 -19.64 -3.45 -17.33
C GLY A 390 -19.96 -4.88 -17.79
N ASP A 391 -18.96 -5.73 -18.05
CA ASP A 391 -19.15 -7.11 -18.52
C ASP A 391 -18.04 -8.03 -17.99
N LYS A 392 -18.41 -8.98 -17.11
CA LYS A 392 -17.52 -10.02 -16.60
C LYS A 392 -16.99 -10.94 -17.71
N ALA A 393 -17.85 -11.42 -18.61
CA ALA A 393 -17.46 -12.38 -19.64
C ALA A 393 -16.44 -11.77 -20.61
N ALA A 394 -16.74 -10.59 -21.16
CA ALA A 394 -15.80 -9.87 -22.01
C ALA A 394 -14.50 -9.48 -21.28
N THR A 395 -14.53 -9.31 -19.95
CA THR A 395 -13.32 -9.08 -19.15
C THR A 395 -12.47 -10.34 -19.00
N LEU A 396 -13.08 -11.50 -18.76
CA LEU A 396 -12.39 -12.79 -18.77
C LEU A 396 -11.76 -13.08 -20.14
N ASP A 397 -12.42 -12.73 -21.25
CA ASP A 397 -11.87 -12.94 -22.60
C ASP A 397 -10.70 -11.99 -22.93
N ARG A 398 -10.74 -10.73 -22.47
CA ARG A 398 -9.57 -9.84 -22.52
C ARG A 398 -8.44 -10.37 -21.63
N PHE A 399 -8.75 -10.87 -20.43
CA PHE A 399 -7.76 -11.51 -19.56
C PHE A 399 -7.12 -12.72 -20.23
N ARG A 400 -7.88 -13.65 -20.84
CA ARG A 400 -7.35 -14.77 -21.63
C ARG A 400 -6.37 -14.28 -22.71
N THR A 401 -6.80 -13.27 -23.47
CA THR A 401 -6.02 -12.71 -24.59
C THR A 401 -4.70 -12.10 -24.13
N VAL A 402 -4.70 -11.33 -23.03
CA VAL A 402 -3.49 -10.71 -22.48
C VAL A 402 -2.63 -11.73 -21.71
N TYR A 403 -3.24 -12.62 -20.93
CA TYR A 403 -2.51 -13.70 -20.24
C TYR A 403 -1.76 -14.57 -21.24
N ALA A 404 -2.33 -14.86 -22.41
CA ALA A 404 -1.65 -15.59 -23.48
C ALA A 404 -0.32 -14.95 -23.92
N THR A 405 -0.18 -13.61 -23.90
CA THR A 405 1.05 -12.93 -24.32
C THR A 405 2.10 -12.78 -23.21
N LEU A 406 1.76 -12.99 -21.93
CA LEU A 406 2.68 -12.78 -20.81
C LEU A 406 3.94 -13.70 -20.88
N PRO A 407 5.12 -13.21 -20.44
CA PRO A 407 6.33 -14.01 -20.27
C PRO A 407 6.13 -15.30 -19.45
N PRO A 408 6.85 -16.41 -19.76
CA PRO A 408 6.72 -17.67 -19.04
C PRO A 408 7.03 -17.60 -17.54
N SER A 409 7.98 -16.75 -17.11
CA SER A 409 8.33 -16.55 -15.70
C SER A 409 7.18 -15.91 -14.92
N ILE A 410 6.61 -14.83 -15.45
CA ILE A 410 5.37 -14.21 -14.93
C ILE A 410 4.24 -15.25 -14.84
N LYS A 411 4.02 -16.07 -15.89
CA LYS A 411 3.02 -17.14 -15.89
C LYS A 411 3.26 -18.24 -14.85
N GLN A 412 4.51 -18.51 -14.46
CA GLN A 412 4.85 -19.46 -13.40
C GLN A 412 4.49 -18.91 -12.03
N ARG A 413 4.75 -17.62 -11.76
CA ARG A 413 4.51 -16.97 -10.46
C ARG A 413 3.10 -16.40 -10.26
N LEU A 414 2.38 -16.06 -11.32
CA LEU A 414 1.08 -15.40 -11.20
C LEU A 414 0.03 -16.36 -10.61
N VAL A 415 -0.68 -15.88 -9.59
CA VAL A 415 -1.85 -16.50 -8.98
C VAL A 415 -2.99 -15.48 -8.90
N LEU A 416 -4.23 -15.92 -9.06
CA LEU A 416 -5.42 -15.06 -8.94
C LEU A 416 -5.99 -15.11 -7.53
N GLU A 417 -6.78 -14.11 -7.14
CA GLU A 417 -7.47 -14.02 -5.85
C GLU A 417 -8.88 -13.44 -6.02
N ASN A 418 -9.87 -14.04 -5.33
CA ASN A 418 -11.24 -13.49 -5.24
C ASN A 418 -11.26 -12.19 -4.43
N ASP A 419 -12.12 -11.24 -4.79
CA ASP A 419 -12.15 -9.89 -4.19
C ASP A 419 -13.52 -9.52 -3.59
N ASP A 420 -13.55 -8.47 -2.77
CA ASP A 420 -14.76 -8.00 -2.08
C ASP A 420 -15.62 -7.01 -2.91
N VAL A 421 -15.29 -6.81 -4.19
CA VAL A 421 -15.91 -5.79 -5.05
C VAL A 421 -16.73 -6.39 -6.19
N SER A 422 -16.28 -7.49 -6.78
CA SER A 422 -16.79 -7.97 -8.07
C SER A 422 -16.58 -9.45 -8.37
N TRP A 423 -15.49 -10.06 -7.94
CA TRP A 423 -15.08 -11.39 -8.44
C TRP A 423 -15.08 -12.46 -7.34
N SER A 424 -16.10 -13.32 -7.39
CA SER A 424 -16.24 -14.46 -6.49
C SER A 424 -15.30 -15.61 -6.87
N VAL A 425 -15.19 -16.58 -5.95
CA VAL A 425 -14.52 -17.87 -6.21
C VAL A 425 -15.12 -18.58 -7.43
N HIS A 426 -16.44 -18.50 -7.67
CA HIS A 426 -17.09 -19.17 -8.81
C HIS A 426 -16.82 -18.47 -10.14
N ASP A 427 -16.63 -17.14 -10.15
CA ASP A 427 -16.22 -16.43 -11.36
C ASP A 427 -14.77 -16.79 -11.77
N LEU A 428 -13.88 -16.94 -10.79
CA LEU A 428 -12.44 -17.07 -11.04
C LEU A 428 -11.94 -18.51 -11.14
N LEU A 429 -12.53 -19.46 -10.39
CA LEU A 429 -12.06 -20.85 -10.39
C LEU A 429 -12.08 -21.52 -11.78
N PRO A 430 -13.10 -21.33 -12.65
CA PRO A 430 -13.09 -21.91 -14.00
C PRO A 430 -11.94 -21.41 -14.88
N ILE A 431 -11.64 -20.11 -14.86
CA ILE A 431 -10.51 -19.55 -15.64
C ILE A 431 -9.15 -19.91 -15.01
N CYS A 432 -9.10 -20.11 -13.68
CA CYS A 432 -7.92 -20.66 -13.00
C CYS A 432 -7.65 -22.12 -13.38
N GLU A 433 -8.71 -22.92 -13.54
CA GLU A 433 -8.62 -24.29 -14.05
C GLU A 433 -8.18 -24.33 -15.52
N GLU A 434 -8.81 -23.52 -16.38
CA GLU A 434 -8.52 -23.38 -17.81
C GLU A 434 -7.08 -22.94 -18.11
N LEU A 435 -6.64 -21.82 -17.52
CA LEU A 435 -5.34 -21.20 -17.81
C LEU A 435 -4.20 -21.75 -16.94
N ASN A 436 -4.48 -22.76 -16.11
CA ASN A 436 -3.58 -23.31 -15.10
C ASN A 436 -2.96 -22.24 -14.18
N ILE A 437 -3.81 -21.35 -13.66
CA ILE A 437 -3.46 -20.31 -12.68
C ILE A 437 -3.91 -20.80 -11.30
N PRO A 438 -3.06 -20.78 -10.25
CA PRO A 438 -3.49 -21.08 -8.91
C PRO A 438 -4.46 -20.02 -8.37
N LEU A 439 -5.55 -20.46 -7.72
CA LEU A 439 -6.48 -19.56 -7.05
C LEU A 439 -6.14 -19.45 -5.55
N VAL A 440 -5.80 -18.26 -5.10
CA VAL A 440 -5.82 -17.88 -3.69
C VAL A 440 -7.28 -17.75 -3.27
N LEU A 441 -7.67 -18.51 -2.26
CA LEU A 441 -8.88 -18.22 -1.49
C LEU A 441 -8.55 -17.15 -0.44
N ASP A 442 -9.27 -16.03 -0.50
CA ASP A 442 -9.47 -15.14 0.64
C ASP A 442 -10.87 -15.35 1.22
N PHE A 443 -10.95 -15.70 2.51
CA PHE A 443 -12.21 -15.96 3.20
C PHE A 443 -13.02 -14.70 3.52
N HIS A 444 -12.36 -13.56 3.72
CA HIS A 444 -12.99 -12.28 4.03
C HIS A 444 -13.68 -11.71 2.78
N HIS A 445 -12.96 -11.66 1.66
CA HIS A 445 -13.50 -11.35 0.34
C HIS A 445 -14.64 -12.31 -0.03
N HIS A 446 -14.47 -13.62 0.21
CA HIS A 446 -15.52 -14.61 -0.07
C HIS A 446 -16.80 -14.35 0.73
N ASN A 447 -16.71 -13.98 2.01
CA ASN A 447 -17.86 -13.64 2.82
C ASN A 447 -18.57 -12.35 2.37
N ILE A 448 -18.00 -11.56 1.45
CA ILE A 448 -18.59 -10.33 0.90
C ILE A 448 -19.09 -10.56 -0.54
N ILE A 449 -18.37 -11.34 -1.36
CA ILE A 449 -18.73 -11.66 -2.75
C ILE A 449 -18.65 -13.18 -2.99
N PHE A 450 -19.82 -13.80 -3.13
CA PHE A 450 -20.01 -15.22 -3.40
C PHE A 450 -21.22 -15.45 -4.33
N ASP A 451 -21.45 -16.69 -4.78
CA ASP A 451 -22.72 -17.04 -5.43
C ASP A 451 -23.67 -17.64 -4.38
N GLU A 452 -24.69 -16.85 -4.01
CA GLU A 452 -25.71 -17.18 -3.02
C GLU A 452 -26.54 -18.44 -3.36
N LYS A 453 -26.50 -18.91 -4.62
CA LYS A 453 -27.21 -20.12 -5.06
C LYS A 453 -26.44 -21.41 -4.77
N GLU A 454 -25.11 -21.32 -4.77
CA GLU A 454 -24.20 -22.47 -4.60
C GLU A 454 -23.69 -22.57 -3.15
N LEU A 455 -23.42 -21.43 -2.51
CA LEU A 455 -22.84 -21.32 -1.17
C LEU A 455 -23.58 -20.26 -0.34
N ARG A 456 -23.70 -20.48 0.96
CA ARG A 456 -24.11 -19.45 1.94
C ARG A 456 -22.87 -18.69 2.42
N GLU A 457 -23.07 -17.48 2.95
CA GLU A 457 -22.00 -16.75 3.63
C GLU A 457 -21.44 -17.58 4.81
N GLY A 458 -20.13 -17.52 5.04
CA GLY A 458 -19.46 -18.17 6.16
C GLY A 458 -18.39 -19.18 5.73
N THR A 459 -17.64 -19.68 6.69
CA THR A 459 -16.47 -20.53 6.43
C THR A 459 -16.78 -22.02 6.17
N GLU A 460 -18.00 -22.50 6.42
CA GLU A 460 -18.35 -23.92 6.23
C GLU A 460 -18.54 -24.27 4.75
N ASP A 461 -19.41 -23.55 4.04
CA ASP A 461 -19.85 -23.96 2.70
C ASP A 461 -18.71 -23.94 1.68
N ILE A 462 -17.79 -22.96 1.77
CA ILE A 462 -16.63 -22.81 0.88
C ILE A 462 -15.67 -24.02 0.89
N THR A 463 -15.70 -24.85 1.94
CA THR A 463 -14.90 -26.09 2.01
C THR A 463 -15.18 -27.03 0.84
N LYS A 464 -16.41 -27.03 0.30
CA LYS A 464 -16.86 -27.88 -0.82
C LYS A 464 -16.05 -27.73 -2.11
N VAL A 465 -15.36 -26.60 -2.31
CA VAL A 465 -14.51 -26.34 -3.50
C VAL A 465 -13.01 -26.42 -3.20
N PHE A 466 -12.59 -26.76 -1.98
CA PHE A 466 -11.18 -26.80 -1.59
C PHE A 466 -10.34 -27.75 -2.46
N ASP A 467 -10.85 -28.92 -2.84
CA ASP A 467 -10.12 -29.87 -3.69
C ASP A 467 -9.84 -29.31 -5.09
N ARG A 468 -10.81 -28.59 -5.68
CA ARG A 468 -10.64 -27.90 -6.97
C ARG A 468 -9.61 -26.79 -6.86
N ILE A 469 -9.71 -25.95 -5.82
CA ILE A 469 -8.73 -24.90 -5.54
C ILE A 469 -7.34 -25.51 -5.35
N HIS A 470 -7.20 -26.53 -4.50
CA HIS A 470 -5.95 -27.24 -4.23
C HIS A 470 -5.32 -27.79 -5.51
N ALA A 471 -6.11 -28.40 -6.41
CA ALA A 471 -5.63 -28.89 -7.69
C ALA A 471 -4.98 -27.80 -8.56
N THR A 472 -5.43 -26.54 -8.49
CA THR A 472 -4.79 -25.42 -9.22
C THR A 472 -3.36 -25.12 -8.73
N TRP A 473 -3.04 -25.37 -7.46
CA TRP A 473 -1.69 -25.23 -6.90
C TRP A 473 -0.83 -26.46 -7.21
N SER A 474 -1.38 -27.65 -6.96
CA SER A 474 -0.66 -28.92 -7.11
C SER A 474 -0.25 -29.21 -8.57
N ARG A 475 -1.03 -28.78 -9.58
CA ARG A 475 -0.64 -28.84 -11.00
C ARG A 475 0.62 -28.03 -11.36
N LYS A 476 1.01 -27.05 -10.54
CA LYS A 476 2.24 -26.26 -10.71
C LYS A 476 3.35 -26.65 -9.74
N GLY A 477 3.10 -27.56 -8.80
CA GLY A 477 4.06 -27.90 -7.74
C GLY A 477 4.38 -26.73 -6.81
N ILE A 478 3.43 -25.81 -6.62
CA ILE A 478 3.55 -24.64 -5.72
C ILE A 478 2.83 -24.99 -4.42
N ARG A 479 3.45 -24.74 -3.26
CA ARG A 479 2.78 -24.92 -1.97
C ARG A 479 1.57 -23.98 -1.88
N GLN A 480 0.39 -24.52 -1.60
CA GLN A 480 -0.83 -23.72 -1.49
C GLN A 480 -0.70 -22.63 -0.42
N LYS A 481 -1.40 -21.51 -0.61
CA LYS A 481 -1.60 -20.47 0.40
C LYS A 481 -3.03 -19.93 0.38
N MET A 482 -3.49 -19.48 1.53
CA MET A 482 -4.78 -18.80 1.70
C MET A 482 -4.58 -17.43 2.35
N HIS A 483 -5.54 -16.53 2.21
CA HIS A 483 -5.61 -15.26 2.93
C HIS A 483 -6.75 -15.28 3.95
N TYR A 484 -6.57 -14.59 5.07
CA TYR A 484 -7.57 -14.48 6.12
C TYR A 484 -7.61 -13.08 6.74
N SER A 485 -8.82 -12.55 6.86
CA SER A 485 -9.16 -11.35 7.61
C SER A 485 -10.56 -11.52 8.22
N GLU A 486 -10.94 -10.54 9.04
CA GLU A 486 -12.31 -10.35 9.52
C GLU A 486 -12.74 -8.90 9.20
N SER A 487 -14.04 -8.66 9.07
CA SER A 487 -14.61 -7.31 9.03
C SER A 487 -14.41 -6.61 10.38
N CYS A 488 -14.30 -5.28 10.38
CA CYS A 488 -14.38 -4.49 11.62
C CYS A 488 -15.64 -4.85 12.44
N PRO A 489 -15.54 -4.94 13.78
CA PRO A 489 -16.72 -5.10 14.65
C PRO A 489 -17.78 -4.03 14.37
N GLY A 490 -19.05 -4.44 14.26
CA GLY A 490 -20.16 -3.55 13.94
C GLY A 490 -20.34 -3.22 12.45
N ALA A 491 -19.54 -3.78 11.53
CA ALA A 491 -19.74 -3.58 10.10
C ALA A 491 -21.02 -4.28 9.58
N VAL A 492 -22.03 -3.49 9.21
CA VAL A 492 -23.32 -3.98 8.69
C VAL A 492 -23.39 -3.89 7.17
N THR A 493 -23.11 -2.71 6.58
CA THR A 493 -23.24 -2.52 5.12
C THR A 493 -22.16 -3.29 4.35
N PRO A 494 -22.40 -3.71 3.10
CA PRO A 494 -21.37 -4.33 2.26
C PRO A 494 -20.10 -3.47 2.13
N ARG A 495 -20.23 -2.13 2.12
CA ARG A 495 -19.13 -1.16 2.05
C ARG A 495 -18.28 -1.14 3.32
N ASP A 496 -18.90 -1.25 4.49
CA ASP A 496 -18.20 -1.31 5.78
C ASP A 496 -17.51 -2.65 5.99
N ARG A 497 -18.15 -3.75 5.56
CA ARG A 497 -17.63 -5.10 5.74
C ARG A 497 -16.28 -5.32 5.06
N ARG A 498 -15.98 -4.60 3.97
CA ARG A 498 -14.65 -4.56 3.31
C ARG A 498 -13.51 -4.15 4.24
N LYS A 499 -13.79 -3.33 5.28
CA LYS A 499 -12.76 -2.80 6.18
C LYS A 499 -12.19 -3.94 7.05
N HIS A 500 -10.99 -4.41 6.71
CA HIS A 500 -10.22 -5.35 7.54
C HIS A 500 -10.08 -4.85 8.98
N SER A 501 -10.31 -5.74 9.94
CA SER A 501 -10.16 -5.48 11.37
C SER A 501 -8.71 -5.16 11.78
N PRO A 502 -8.50 -4.57 12.98
CA PRO A 502 -7.18 -4.45 13.58
C PRO A 502 -6.51 -5.81 13.75
N ARG A 503 -7.27 -6.79 14.25
CA ARG A 503 -6.85 -8.18 14.49
C ARG A 503 -8.00 -9.15 14.22
N VAL A 504 -7.64 -10.38 13.89
CA VAL A 504 -8.54 -11.51 13.72
C VAL A 504 -8.66 -12.31 15.02
N ARG A 505 -9.79 -12.99 15.23
CA ARG A 505 -10.14 -13.73 16.46
C ARG A 505 -10.11 -15.24 16.28
N THR A 506 -10.27 -15.75 15.06
CA THR A 506 -10.28 -17.20 14.82
C THR A 506 -9.38 -17.63 13.67
N LEU A 507 -9.27 -18.95 13.46
CA LEU A 507 -8.60 -19.55 12.31
C LEU A 507 -9.66 -20.07 11.33
N PRO A 508 -9.47 -19.93 10.01
CA PRO A 508 -10.36 -20.56 9.03
C PRO A 508 -10.17 -22.09 9.00
N PRO A 509 -11.15 -22.86 8.51
CA PRO A 509 -11.14 -24.33 8.46
C PRO A 509 -10.21 -24.90 7.37
N CYS A 510 -9.05 -24.29 7.17
CA CYS A 510 -8.02 -24.70 6.22
C CYS A 510 -7.22 -25.93 6.70
N PRO A 511 -6.40 -26.58 5.85
CA PRO A 511 -5.48 -27.64 6.29
C PRO A 511 -4.52 -27.16 7.39
N PRO A 512 -4.19 -28.00 8.40
CA PRO A 512 -3.37 -27.60 9.54
C PRO A 512 -1.91 -27.27 9.19
N ASP A 513 -1.45 -27.59 7.98
CA ASP A 513 -0.12 -27.26 7.46
C ASP A 513 -0.14 -26.12 6.41
N MET A 514 -1.24 -25.39 6.26
CA MET A 514 -1.40 -24.29 5.29
C MET A 514 -0.43 -23.12 5.49
N ASP A 515 -0.04 -22.45 4.40
CA ASP A 515 0.61 -21.14 4.48
C ASP A 515 -0.47 -20.04 4.45
N LEU A 516 -0.75 -19.46 5.62
CA LEU A 516 -1.86 -18.52 5.84
C LEU A 516 -1.35 -17.09 6.05
N MET A 517 -1.79 -16.17 5.20
CA MET A 517 -1.51 -14.74 5.32
C MET A 517 -2.63 -14.06 6.11
N ILE A 518 -2.28 -13.27 7.11
CA ILE A 518 -3.22 -12.48 7.91
C ILE A 518 -3.24 -11.03 7.39
N GLU A 519 -4.40 -10.61 6.88
CA GLU A 519 -4.60 -9.35 6.13
C GLU A 519 -5.04 -8.15 7.02
N ALA A 520 -4.88 -8.29 8.34
CA ALA A 520 -5.32 -7.32 9.34
C ALA A 520 -4.50 -6.02 9.39
N LYS A 521 -5.01 -4.98 10.07
CA LYS A 521 -4.33 -3.67 10.18
C LYS A 521 -3.11 -3.68 11.10
N ASP A 522 -3.14 -4.39 12.24
CA ASP A 522 -2.04 -4.44 13.22
C ASP A 522 -0.91 -5.43 12.85
N LYS A 523 -0.94 -5.99 11.63
CA LYS A 523 0.14 -6.79 11.03
C LYS A 523 0.60 -7.95 11.93
N GLU A 524 1.84 -7.96 12.40
CA GLU A 524 2.40 -9.02 13.22
C GLU A 524 1.63 -9.22 14.54
N GLN A 525 0.99 -8.17 15.07
CA GLN A 525 0.19 -8.29 16.30
C GLN A 525 -1.07 -9.14 16.09
N ALA A 526 -1.65 -9.16 14.88
CA ALA A 526 -2.78 -10.03 14.56
C ALA A 526 -2.36 -11.50 14.44
N VAL A 527 -1.11 -11.77 14.01
CA VAL A 527 -0.51 -13.11 14.06
C VAL A 527 -0.28 -13.52 15.52
N PHE A 528 0.25 -12.62 16.35
CA PHE A 528 0.44 -12.83 17.79
C PHE A 528 -0.88 -13.07 18.56
N GLU A 529 -1.96 -12.39 18.19
CA GLU A 529 -3.31 -12.58 18.74
C GLU A 529 -3.75 -14.04 18.58
N LEU A 530 -3.64 -14.59 17.36
CA LEU A 530 -3.96 -15.99 17.06
C LEU A 530 -3.03 -16.96 17.78
N MET A 531 -1.73 -16.67 17.80
CA MET A 531 -0.74 -17.51 18.48
C MET A 531 -1.06 -17.64 19.97
N ARG A 532 -1.38 -16.55 20.67
CA ARG A 532 -1.80 -16.60 22.08
C ARG A 532 -3.16 -17.28 22.27
N THR A 533 -4.16 -16.93 21.45
CA THR A 533 -5.54 -17.41 21.57
C THR A 533 -5.62 -18.93 21.45
N PHE A 534 -4.92 -19.51 20.47
CA PHE A 534 -4.95 -20.94 20.18
C PHE A 534 -3.70 -21.72 20.66
N LYS A 535 -2.79 -21.06 21.40
CA LYS A 535 -1.51 -21.60 21.90
C LYS A 535 -0.69 -22.28 20.79
N LEU A 536 -0.58 -21.58 19.66
CA LEU A 536 0.17 -22.05 18.49
C LEU A 536 1.68 -22.10 18.79
N PRO A 537 2.48 -22.88 18.04
CA PRO A 537 3.92 -22.93 18.23
C PRO A 537 4.56 -21.53 18.21
N GLY A 538 5.33 -21.17 19.24
CA GLY A 538 5.95 -19.86 19.38
C GLY A 538 5.13 -18.79 20.11
N HIS A 539 3.92 -19.10 20.60
CA HIS A 539 3.12 -18.17 21.43
C HIS A 539 3.82 -17.73 22.72
N GLU A 540 4.79 -18.54 23.17
CA GLU A 540 5.68 -18.32 24.30
C GLU A 540 6.84 -17.34 24.02
N LEU A 541 7.12 -17.00 22.75
CA LEU A 541 8.31 -16.23 22.35
C LEU A 541 8.16 -14.71 22.53
N PHE A 542 6.96 -14.19 22.77
CA PHE A 542 6.69 -12.75 22.83
C PHE A 542 5.88 -12.31 24.05
N HIS A 543 6.35 -11.25 24.68
CA HIS A 543 5.80 -10.71 25.92
C HIS A 543 5.32 -9.27 25.75
N ASP A 544 4.60 -8.79 26.76
CA ASP A 544 3.92 -7.49 26.69
C ASP A 544 4.91 -6.33 26.82
N VAL A 545 4.76 -5.30 25.99
CA VAL A 545 5.50 -4.04 26.11
C VAL A 545 5.16 -3.35 27.43
N VAL A 546 6.16 -2.77 28.08
CA VAL A 546 5.91 -1.83 29.19
C VAL A 546 5.50 -0.50 28.56
N PRO A 547 4.36 0.12 28.95
CA PRO A 547 3.85 1.32 28.29
C PRO A 547 4.88 2.45 28.23
N TYR A 548 5.18 2.91 27.02
CA TYR A 548 6.16 3.97 26.71
C TYR A 548 7.62 3.61 26.98
N GLU A 549 7.95 2.33 27.23
CA GLU A 549 9.31 1.85 27.55
C GLU A 549 9.79 0.76 26.59
N ARG A 550 11.04 0.85 26.16
CA ARG A 550 11.72 -0.10 25.27
C ARG A 550 13.17 -0.25 25.71
N GLU A 551 13.58 -1.48 25.97
CA GLU A 551 14.96 -1.85 26.34
C GLU A 551 15.85 -2.12 25.13
N ASP A 552 15.27 -2.15 23.92
CA ASP A 552 15.90 -2.44 22.64
C ASP A 552 16.14 -1.17 21.79
N GLU A 553 16.02 0.01 22.38
CA GLU A 553 16.23 1.29 21.71
C GLU A 553 17.36 2.12 22.33
N LEU A 554 18.14 2.80 21.48
CA LEU A 554 19.14 3.81 21.85
C LEU A 554 18.48 5.09 22.42
N ARG A 555 17.79 4.94 23.56
CA ARG A 555 17.13 6.03 24.28
C ARG A 555 18.17 6.79 25.09
N ALA A 556 18.55 7.97 24.61
CA ALA A 556 19.39 8.90 25.37
C ALA A 556 18.81 9.10 26.78
N ASN A 557 19.54 8.66 27.81
CA ASN A 557 19.05 8.48 29.17
C ASN A 557 18.86 9.83 29.91
N LYS A 558 17.82 10.57 29.52
CA LYS A 558 17.50 11.92 30.03
C LYS A 558 16.97 11.95 31.47
N ASN A 559 16.86 10.79 32.12
CA ASN A 559 16.68 10.68 33.57
C ASN A 559 18.02 10.90 34.33
N GLY A 560 19.16 10.88 33.62
CA GLY A 560 20.43 11.48 34.04
C GLY A 560 20.38 13.01 34.11
N GLY A 561 19.32 13.57 34.72
CA GLY A 561 19.18 14.99 34.96
C GLY A 561 20.22 15.44 35.98
N GLN A 562 21.29 16.09 35.49
CA GLN A 562 22.30 16.73 36.35
C GLN A 562 21.59 17.61 37.39
N LYS A 563 21.64 17.19 38.67
CA LYS A 563 21.19 18.04 39.80
C LYS A 563 22.03 19.31 39.76
N LYS A 564 21.47 20.40 39.19
CA LYS A 564 22.10 21.73 39.18
C LYS A 564 22.46 22.06 40.63
N LYS A 565 23.76 22.14 40.95
CA LYS A 565 24.23 22.39 42.32
C LYS A 565 23.53 23.65 42.85
N ALA A 566 22.73 23.48 43.90
CA ALA A 566 22.03 24.59 44.53
C ALA A 566 23.07 25.61 45.02
N LYS A 567 22.94 26.85 44.55
CA LYS A 567 23.93 27.92 44.78
C LYS A 567 23.79 28.41 46.22
N LYS A 568 24.47 27.74 47.18
CA LYS A 568 24.39 28.04 48.62
C LYS A 568 24.52 29.54 48.89
N THR A 569 23.46 30.13 49.43
CA THR A 569 23.42 31.53 49.84
C THR A 569 24.29 31.74 51.08
N LYS A 570 25.06 32.83 51.12
CA LYS A 570 26.10 33.08 52.13
C LYS A 570 25.51 33.80 53.35
N LYS A 571 25.50 33.18 54.55
CA LYS A 571 25.16 33.89 55.79
C LYS A 571 25.94 33.42 57.03
N LYS A 572 26.84 34.32 57.47
CA LYS A 572 27.45 34.59 58.80
C LYS A 572 27.81 33.45 59.80
N LYS A 573 29.03 33.58 60.31
CA LYS A 573 29.83 32.76 61.25
C LYS A 573 29.44 32.89 62.74
N SER A 574 29.53 31.78 63.47
CA SER A 574 29.87 31.63 64.92
C SER A 574 29.74 30.15 65.32
N ASP A 575 30.51 29.55 66.24
CA ASP A 575 31.93 29.64 66.65
C ASP A 575 32.18 28.45 67.62
N ASN A 576 33.42 27.95 67.68
CA ASN A 576 33.95 26.87 68.55
C ASN A 576 33.54 25.40 68.31
N ASP A 577 34.51 24.53 68.62
CA ASP A 577 34.56 23.06 68.63
C ASP A 577 34.09 22.52 70.03
N ASP A 578 33.93 21.22 70.36
CA ASP A 578 34.70 19.99 70.06
C ASP A 578 33.83 18.69 70.07
N ASP A 579 34.45 17.57 69.64
CA ASP A 579 34.24 16.13 69.95
C ASP A 579 32.96 15.32 69.58
N ASP A 580 33.22 14.33 68.71
CA ASP A 580 32.88 12.89 68.77
C ASP A 580 31.43 12.31 68.69
N ASP A 581 31.13 11.84 67.46
CA ASP A 581 31.06 10.40 67.08
C ASP A 581 29.68 9.76 66.72
N VAL A 582 29.77 8.78 65.80
CA VAL A 582 28.76 7.80 65.31
C VAL A 582 27.56 8.34 64.48
N GLU A 583 27.73 8.45 63.17
CA GLU A 583 26.63 8.29 62.18
C GLU A 583 26.84 7.05 61.30
N MET A 584 25.75 6.47 60.80
CA MET A 584 25.73 5.22 60.02
C MET A 584 26.28 5.37 58.59
N GLU A 585 26.92 4.32 58.07
CA GLU A 585 27.25 4.24 56.64
C GLU A 585 25.98 4.13 55.76
N GLU A 586 25.51 5.25 55.21
CA GLU A 586 24.59 5.21 54.06
C GLU A 586 25.28 4.61 52.84
N ALA A 587 24.62 3.65 52.19
CA ALA A 587 25.16 2.97 51.01
C ALA A 587 25.44 3.96 49.86
N GLY A 588 26.67 3.94 49.36
CA GLY A 588 27.14 4.88 48.33
C GLY A 588 26.33 4.83 47.02
N PRO A 589 26.29 5.94 46.25
CA PRO A 589 25.45 6.05 45.07
C PRO A 589 25.94 5.15 43.93
N VAL A 590 25.25 4.02 43.72
CA VAL A 590 25.46 3.14 42.57
C VAL A 590 25.29 3.93 41.28
N ALA A 591 26.34 3.96 40.44
CA ALA A 591 26.29 4.64 39.17
C ALA A 591 25.28 3.96 38.24
N ALA A 592 24.38 4.73 37.63
CA ALA A 592 23.44 4.21 36.65
C ALA A 592 24.17 3.88 35.33
N GLU A 593 24.68 2.64 35.24
CA GLU A 593 25.33 2.13 34.03
C GLU A 593 24.43 2.29 32.81
N ALA A 594 24.96 2.92 31.76
CA ALA A 594 24.26 3.01 30.49
C ALA A 594 24.34 1.64 29.79
N LYS A 595 23.25 0.85 29.85
CA LYS A 595 23.14 -0.43 29.13
C LYS A 595 23.57 -0.24 27.66
N VAL A 596 24.69 -0.85 27.27
CA VAL A 596 25.18 -0.80 25.89
C VAL A 596 24.43 -1.85 25.08
N ILE A 597 23.51 -1.39 24.24
CA ILE A 597 22.73 -2.25 23.34
C ILE A 597 23.51 -2.44 22.04
N ALA A 598 23.71 -3.70 21.63
CA ALA A 598 24.35 -4.02 20.36
C ALA A 598 23.47 -3.60 19.15
N PRO A 599 24.04 -3.11 18.03
CA PRO A 599 23.26 -2.72 16.84
C PRO A 599 22.34 -3.82 16.29
N GLU A 600 22.70 -5.08 16.52
CA GLU A 600 21.97 -6.27 16.11
C GLU A 600 20.67 -6.42 16.91
N GLU A 601 20.75 -6.29 18.24
CA GLU A 601 19.60 -6.35 19.17
C GLU A 601 18.71 -5.10 19.13
N PHE A 602 19.15 -4.01 18.49
CA PHE A 602 18.34 -2.81 18.33
C PHE A 602 17.01 -3.14 17.62
N GLY A 603 15.86 -2.82 18.22
CA GLY A 603 14.55 -3.14 17.66
C GLY A 603 14.09 -4.60 17.81
N MET A 604 14.85 -5.45 18.51
CA MET A 604 14.63 -6.89 18.63
C MET A 604 13.94 -7.30 19.95
N GLY A 605 13.15 -6.43 20.57
CA GLY A 605 12.32 -6.76 21.75
C GLY A 605 13.06 -6.84 23.08
N GLY A 606 14.39 -6.75 23.06
CA GLY A 606 15.24 -6.76 24.25
C GLY A 606 15.32 -8.13 24.95
N PRO A 607 15.94 -8.19 26.14
CA PRO A 607 16.17 -9.45 26.85
C PRO A 607 14.87 -10.12 27.32
N LEU A 608 13.82 -9.33 27.54
CA LEU A 608 12.50 -9.80 27.93
C LEU A 608 11.51 -9.91 26.75
N GLN A 609 12.00 -9.86 25.51
CA GLN A 609 11.23 -10.17 24.29
C GLN A 609 9.87 -9.45 24.21
N ARG A 610 9.86 -8.16 24.60
CA ARG A 610 8.66 -7.35 24.80
C ARG A 610 8.25 -6.68 23.49
N VAL A 611 7.38 -7.34 22.73
CA VAL A 611 6.98 -6.94 21.37
C VAL A 611 5.46 -6.97 21.12
N TYR A 612 4.65 -7.27 22.13
CA TYR A 612 3.18 -7.30 22.01
C TYR A 612 2.50 -6.18 22.79
N TRP A 613 1.43 -5.60 22.24
CA TRP A 613 0.57 -4.65 22.95
C TRP A 613 -0.93 -4.95 22.72
N PRO A 614 -1.84 -4.50 23.60
CA PRO A 614 -3.27 -4.56 23.36
C PRO A 614 -3.70 -3.73 22.14
N GLU A 615 -4.84 -4.05 21.53
CA GLU A 615 -5.42 -3.22 20.45
C GLU A 615 -5.57 -1.76 20.85
N THR A 616 -5.44 -0.87 19.86
CA THR A 616 -5.43 0.60 20.02
C THR A 616 -4.27 1.18 20.84
N LYS A 617 -3.26 0.39 21.25
CA LYS A 617 -2.17 0.84 22.15
C LYS A 617 -0.80 1.01 21.46
N GLU A 618 -0.78 1.31 20.16
CA GLU A 618 0.47 1.57 19.40
C GLU A 618 1.28 2.76 19.98
N GLU A 619 0.64 3.67 20.73
CA GLU A 619 1.33 4.75 21.43
C GLU A 619 2.31 4.27 22.51
N PHE A 620 2.18 3.03 23.00
CA PHE A 620 3.09 2.44 23.98
C PHE A 620 4.51 2.23 23.45
N LEU A 621 4.69 2.13 22.12
CA LEU A 621 6.04 1.99 21.53
C LEU A 621 6.84 3.29 21.63
N ARG A 622 6.14 4.43 21.65
CA ARG A 622 6.73 5.77 21.50
C ARG A 622 7.01 6.38 22.89
N PRO A 623 8.01 7.26 23.07
CA PRO A 623 8.24 7.91 24.35
C PRO A 623 7.03 8.74 24.80
N LYS A 624 6.68 8.68 26.10
CA LYS A 624 5.54 9.42 26.67
C LYS A 624 5.63 10.91 26.35
N LYS A 625 4.63 11.44 25.64
CA LYS A 625 4.56 12.87 25.27
C LYS A 625 4.63 13.73 26.55
N ARG A 626 5.53 14.71 26.57
CA ARG A 626 5.59 15.69 27.66
C ARG A 626 4.35 16.59 27.62
N GLU A 627 3.59 16.61 28.69
CA GLU A 627 2.58 17.64 28.94
C GLU A 627 3.26 19.01 29.10
N VAL A 628 3.20 19.83 28.05
CA VAL A 628 3.61 21.24 28.15
C VAL A 628 2.45 22.01 28.79
N LYS A 629 2.44 22.08 30.13
CA LYS A 629 1.59 23.03 30.86
C LYS A 629 1.96 24.44 30.39
N ARG A 630 1.10 25.05 29.55
CA ARG A 630 1.19 26.48 29.21
C ARG A 630 0.97 27.26 30.51
N ASN A 631 1.99 27.97 30.98
CA ASN A 631 1.82 28.87 32.13
C ASN A 631 0.77 29.94 31.79
N LYS A 632 -0.29 30.04 32.60
CA LYS A 632 -1.23 31.17 32.58
C LYS A 632 -0.54 32.40 33.18
N THR A 633 0.33 33.03 32.40
CA THR A 633 0.98 34.32 32.73
C THR A 633 0.85 35.32 31.59
N THR A 634 -0.39 35.49 31.13
CA THR A 634 -0.88 36.68 30.41
C THR A 634 -2.13 37.18 31.12
N ALA A 635 -1.95 37.59 32.39
CA ALA A 635 -2.92 38.47 33.02
C ALA A 635 -2.80 39.81 32.29
N VAL A 636 -3.87 40.23 31.61
CA VAL A 636 -3.95 41.58 31.05
C VAL A 636 -3.96 42.55 32.23
N LYS A 637 -3.13 43.59 32.17
CA LYS A 637 -3.34 44.76 33.03
C LYS A 637 -4.57 45.48 32.49
N GLU A 638 -5.65 45.48 33.25
CA GLU A 638 -6.61 46.56 33.18
C GLU A 638 -5.93 47.79 33.83
N GLU A 639 -5.88 48.91 33.11
CA GLU A 639 -5.43 50.19 33.66
C GLU A 639 -6.67 51.01 34.02
N GLU A 640 -6.86 51.26 35.31
CA GLU A 640 -7.90 52.18 35.81
C GLU A 640 -7.41 53.64 35.68
N GLY A 641 -8.34 54.54 35.33
CA GLY A 641 -8.11 55.99 35.27
C GLY A 641 -7.85 56.52 33.84
N SER A 642 -8.42 57.66 33.44
CA SER A 642 -9.31 58.58 34.18
C SER A 642 -10.19 59.40 33.22
#